data_AF-A0A4S2RED4-F1
#
_entry.id   AF-A0A4S2RED4-F1
#
_cell.length_a   1.000
_cell.length_b   1.000
_cell.length_c   1.000
_cell.angle_alpha   90.00
_cell.angle_beta   90.00
_cell.angle_gamma   90.00
#
_symmetry.space_group_name_H-M   'P 1'
#
loop_
_entity.id
_entity.type
_entity.pdbx_description
1 polymer ?
#
loop_
_entity_poly.entity_id
_entity_poly.type
_entity_poly.pdbx_seq_one_letter_code
_entity_poly.pdbx_strand_id
1 'polypeptide(L)'
;MSPSNPGRFNLAARGRLEGVIPLPDRVTALFGRVGWLRRFSQAVTGRRDLVDDFLKLFPEIDGVPDSGVSRDARSSLHRYAAGKLAEALRDAEEAWEAERAELVDRRARINEAAEALHENVEDEAREQRNLTREAAGVAKQLQEFAQAGAQAFLVERGLLPNYSLVEDGVRLEAALTRKEPARRARGADVEKAPASQWRTESRTYTRPSESALTELAPGNSYYVLGYRHTIDGFDLGPRPKDGEEDPRSAVAAWRICRECGHVRTKGAEADTSPCPRCAGPGIGGRAALHHVIVPRKVTSRDKRDDARIIDDNDSRNRRYYSTATAVDIDPAAVKESWRHSGATFGVDHVREAVIRRFNLGPAKLSRRPDTYFAGTEVTVTPFVLCPLCGGATDRDPGHGPVQEELSESLAGRPELAHHRPWCPTRRRGRTVQAQDRRVITATEHRTEALRILLPAATLHVPERLASFSAALHLGLALRYGGDPAHIRSTPSTEPDRESGLTRNYLVLYDSLPGGTGYLQRLVEGVGEEFRAVLAAAQAYLRDCPCKGGSRRACHLCLLGYAPEREYPLLDRSEALWMLDDVLGEDGRSRWDVKPLRKDRAGRAEAGEEDRRRFARQAQSDLERRFIDCLDRWLDDPANQADVEHEETPTGRQGKQFTLRRRDGSPIRWESVAQKPLHAQGTVPDLLLRPVAGETTSDGAAPMPVAVYLDGYRWHASAATNRIAGDAAKRARLRADGMLVWQITWDDVMAWEKELRARAGRGAAAGGDEGAQALVPALAGSSARAAWPPYAVDGESTPGGRARSNWVRQRQDPAEIDRLFAGAVPALLAFLADPDLRRWHALARLCVGGLLPLAKREEVVDASPEAAVPWIEAALRGDARPPVSGQGLKLYPVRDASGLPLTLIGDALAKPQGLSALAVIDDRAEAVAGDGDTHRRRWKAWLCWGNVLQFLDPTGTGRADGLQLARSELDSFDAGLLAATAVRADGLLTALREELPGTGLVLPEQERDDEDGAPEAAAAVVPSAVSEGVGERVVPTELERAAWDLVLRELSYVGDPAIEDLAKALAEHGGVRAAEAGWDAPGVSRPLELAWPDRRIAVVLDEDAADDAYMAQCVAAGWHVRAPGAWDEKELAALLDGRRESASGEGEGGDR
;
A
#
# COMPACT_ATOMS: atom_id res chain seq x y z
N MET A 1 49.37 23.22 21.09
CA MET A 1 49.12 21.88 20.54
C MET A 1 49.76 21.82 19.15
N SER A 2 50.83 21.04 18.98
CA SER A 2 51.49 20.90 17.66
C SER A 2 50.52 20.25 16.67
N PRO A 3 50.50 20.69 15.39
CA PRO A 3 49.69 20.05 14.37
C PRO A 3 50.17 18.61 14.21
N SER A 4 49.27 17.66 14.46
CA SER A 4 49.47 16.23 14.24
C SER A 4 49.92 16.01 12.80
N ASN A 5 51.21 15.72 12.65
CA ASN A 5 51.87 15.51 11.38
C ASN A 5 51.19 14.35 10.62
N PRO A 6 50.54 14.57 9.46
CA PRO A 6 49.86 13.53 8.68
C PRO A 6 50.82 12.44 8.15
N GLY A 7 52.14 12.61 8.33
CA GLY A 7 53.18 11.68 7.92
C GLY A 7 53.26 10.33 8.65
N ARG A 8 52.38 10.01 9.62
CA ARG A 8 52.44 8.77 10.42
C ARG A 8 51.60 7.58 9.93
N PHE A 9 50.58 7.77 9.08
CA PHE A 9 49.56 6.72 8.90
C PHE A 9 49.76 5.76 7.71
N ASN A 10 50.71 6.04 6.81
CA ASN A 10 51.08 5.11 5.71
C ASN A 10 52.15 4.10 6.14
N LEU A 11 51.93 3.40 7.26
CA LEU A 11 52.93 2.50 7.87
C LEU A 11 53.36 1.38 6.91
N ALA A 12 52.40 0.70 6.28
CA ALA A 12 52.70 -0.39 5.34
C ALA A 12 53.33 0.11 4.03
N ALA A 13 52.79 1.19 3.44
CA ALA A 13 53.31 1.74 2.18
C ALA A 13 54.74 2.31 2.32
N ARG A 14 55.15 2.72 3.52
CA ARG A 14 56.50 3.24 3.81
C ARG A 14 57.45 2.20 4.43
N GLY A 15 57.03 0.93 4.53
CA GLY A 15 57.83 -0.14 5.15
C GLY A 15 58.10 0.06 6.64
N ARG A 16 57.22 0.78 7.34
CA ARG A 16 57.30 1.10 8.78
C ARG A 16 56.41 0.21 9.65
N LEU A 17 55.69 -0.73 9.04
CA LEU A 17 54.92 -1.75 9.74
C LEU A 17 55.83 -2.97 9.95
N GLU A 18 56.08 -3.32 11.20
CA GLU A 18 57.01 -4.40 11.55
C GLU A 18 56.61 -5.73 10.88
N GLY A 19 57.58 -6.41 10.26
CA GLY A 19 57.36 -7.67 9.55
C GLY A 19 56.70 -7.55 8.16
N VAL A 20 56.33 -6.34 7.72
CA VAL A 20 55.64 -6.10 6.44
C VAL A 20 56.49 -5.20 5.54
N ILE A 21 56.86 -5.73 4.37
CA ILE A 21 57.58 -4.96 3.34
C ILE A 21 56.65 -3.91 2.68
N PRO A 22 57.17 -2.88 1.97
CA PRO A 22 56.34 -1.97 1.19
C PRO A 22 55.38 -2.70 0.25
N LEU A 23 54.18 -2.12 0.04
CA LEU A 23 53.16 -2.68 -0.85
C LEU A 23 53.78 -2.96 -2.24
N PRO A 24 53.74 -4.20 -2.75
CA PRO A 24 54.33 -4.54 -4.04
C PRO A 24 53.52 -3.96 -5.21
N ASP A 25 54.14 -3.87 -6.38
CA ASP A 25 53.45 -3.35 -7.58
C ASP A 25 52.51 -4.37 -8.23
N ARG A 26 52.77 -5.67 -8.09
CA ARG A 26 52.06 -6.75 -8.81
C ARG A 26 51.21 -7.60 -7.88
N VAL A 27 50.03 -8.00 -8.37
CA VAL A 27 49.07 -8.84 -7.64
C VAL A 27 49.66 -10.18 -7.21
N THR A 28 50.53 -10.78 -8.02
CA THR A 28 51.18 -12.08 -7.71
C THR A 28 52.10 -12.02 -6.50
N ALA A 29 52.59 -10.84 -6.10
CA ALA A 29 53.38 -10.66 -4.89
C ALA A 29 52.51 -10.41 -3.64
N LEU A 30 51.22 -10.09 -3.81
CA LEU A 30 50.25 -10.09 -2.71
C LEU A 30 50.06 -11.51 -2.16
N PHE A 31 50.11 -12.49 -3.07
CA PHE A 31 49.89 -13.91 -2.81
C PHE A 31 51.19 -14.74 -2.88
N GLY A 32 51.08 -16.05 -2.73
CA GLY A 32 52.19 -16.99 -2.98
C GLY A 32 53.39 -16.85 -2.03
N ARG A 33 54.61 -17.05 -2.56
CA ARG A 33 55.86 -17.13 -1.77
C ARG A 33 56.23 -15.82 -1.05
N VAL A 34 55.92 -14.67 -1.66
CA VAL A 34 56.08 -13.36 -0.99
C VAL A 34 55.02 -13.23 0.09
N GLY A 35 53.75 -13.49 -0.28
CA GLY A 35 52.62 -13.58 0.64
C GLY A 35 52.40 -12.30 1.43
N TRP A 36 52.44 -11.15 0.75
CA TRP A 36 52.32 -9.84 1.41
C TRP A 36 51.01 -9.73 2.21
N LEU A 37 49.86 -10.16 1.67
CA LEU A 37 48.58 -10.05 2.37
C LEU A 37 48.55 -10.90 3.64
N ARG A 38 49.16 -12.09 3.61
CA ARG A 38 49.31 -12.93 4.81
C ARG A 38 50.14 -12.25 5.90
N ARG A 39 51.29 -11.67 5.53
CA ARG A 39 52.16 -10.95 6.48
C ARG A 39 51.48 -9.69 7.01
N PHE A 40 50.80 -8.94 6.13
CA PHE A 40 50.01 -7.77 6.48
C PHE A 40 48.91 -8.15 7.47
N SER A 41 48.11 -9.18 7.17
CA SER A 41 47.07 -9.70 8.04
C SER A 41 47.61 -10.06 9.43
N GLN A 42 48.74 -10.77 9.51
CA GLN A 42 49.39 -11.11 10.77
C GLN A 42 49.82 -9.88 11.59
N ALA A 43 50.26 -8.81 10.92
CA ALA A 43 50.75 -7.60 11.58
C ALA A 43 49.64 -6.66 12.08
N VAL A 44 48.44 -6.70 11.47
CA VAL A 44 47.35 -5.73 11.73
C VAL A 44 46.12 -6.32 12.40
N THR A 45 45.89 -7.63 12.31
CA THR A 45 44.70 -8.26 12.90
C THR A 45 44.72 -8.12 14.43
N GLY A 46 43.65 -7.57 15.00
CA GLY A 46 43.52 -7.36 16.44
C GLY A 46 44.17 -6.07 16.97
N ARG A 47 44.87 -5.30 16.13
CA ARG A 47 45.54 -4.03 16.50
C ARG A 47 44.54 -2.87 16.65
N ARG A 48 43.77 -2.88 17.75
CA ARG A 48 42.81 -1.81 18.08
C ARG A 48 43.49 -0.47 18.39
N ASP A 49 44.74 -0.51 18.83
CA ASP A 49 45.58 0.68 19.05
C ASP A 49 45.76 1.52 17.77
N LEU A 50 45.86 0.88 16.60
CA LEU A 50 45.93 1.59 15.32
C LEU A 50 44.61 2.29 14.99
N VAL A 51 43.48 1.69 15.39
CA VAL A 51 42.15 2.31 15.25
C VAL A 51 42.02 3.49 16.21
N ASP A 52 42.45 3.34 17.47
CA ASP A 52 42.43 4.42 18.46
C ASP A 52 43.24 5.63 17.99
N ASP A 53 44.43 5.39 17.42
CA ASP A 53 45.27 6.45 16.87
C ASP A 53 44.66 7.12 15.63
N PHE A 54 43.93 6.37 14.79
CA PHE A 54 43.18 6.94 13.66
C PHE A 54 41.98 7.77 14.12
N LEU A 55 41.21 7.28 15.10
CA LEU A 55 40.03 7.97 15.63
C LEU A 55 40.38 9.32 16.28
N LYS A 56 41.58 9.46 16.85
CA LYS A 56 42.09 10.75 17.39
C LYS A 56 42.20 11.86 16.34
N LEU A 57 42.19 11.54 15.04
CA LEU A 57 42.20 12.52 13.95
C LEU A 57 40.84 13.22 13.76
N PHE A 58 39.78 12.68 14.37
CA PHE A 58 38.42 13.16 14.25
C PHE A 58 37.87 13.50 15.65
N PRO A 59 38.40 14.56 16.29
CA PRO A 59 37.97 14.93 17.63
C PRO A 59 36.52 15.44 17.63
N GLU A 60 35.81 15.17 18.73
CA GLU A 60 34.59 15.92 19.06
C GLU A 60 35.00 17.37 19.36
N ILE A 61 34.27 18.32 18.78
CA ILE A 61 34.49 19.76 18.92
C ILE A 61 33.32 20.33 19.73
N ASP A 62 33.63 20.85 20.91
CA ASP A 62 32.63 21.43 21.80
C ASP A 62 31.78 22.51 21.09
N GLY A 63 30.46 22.39 21.21
CA GLY A 63 29.51 23.34 20.62
C GLY A 63 29.22 23.15 19.13
N VAL A 64 29.85 22.19 18.45
CA VAL A 64 29.56 21.83 17.06
C VAL A 64 28.79 20.49 17.04
N PRO A 65 27.47 20.49 16.75
CA PRO A 65 26.70 19.27 16.57
C PRO A 65 27.36 18.36 15.53
N ASP A 66 27.35 17.05 15.78
CA ASP A 66 27.89 16.01 14.91
C ASP A 66 29.39 16.11 14.60
N SER A 67 30.16 16.86 15.41
CA SER A 67 31.62 16.84 15.35
C SER A 67 32.18 15.51 15.89
N GLY A 68 33.26 15.03 15.28
CA GLY A 68 33.93 13.78 15.65
C GLY A 68 33.29 12.52 15.02
N VAL A 69 33.55 11.35 15.61
CA VAL A 69 33.07 10.06 15.11
C VAL A 69 31.97 9.51 16.00
N SER A 70 30.84 9.12 15.40
CA SER A 70 29.70 8.51 16.12
C SER A 70 30.11 7.24 16.88
N ARG A 71 29.42 6.92 17.98
CA ARG A 71 29.70 5.70 18.79
C ARG A 71 29.61 4.43 17.96
N ASP A 72 28.64 4.36 17.04
CA ASP A 72 28.47 3.21 16.15
C ASP A 72 29.61 3.07 15.15
N ALA A 73 30.08 4.17 14.55
CA ALA A 73 31.24 4.15 13.65
C ALA A 73 32.51 3.73 14.39
N ARG A 74 32.75 4.22 15.62
CA ARG A 74 33.87 3.76 16.46
C ARG A 74 33.79 2.26 16.73
N SER A 75 32.64 1.77 17.20
CA SER A 75 32.42 0.35 17.48
C SER A 75 32.59 -0.52 16.24
N SER A 76 32.13 -0.06 15.07
CA SER A 76 32.28 -0.74 13.80
C SER A 76 33.75 -0.81 13.35
N LEU A 77 34.52 0.27 13.46
CA LEU A 77 35.96 0.28 13.17
C LEU A 77 36.74 -0.67 14.10
N HIS A 78 36.40 -0.71 15.39
CA HIS A 78 37.01 -1.66 16.33
C HIS A 78 36.67 -3.11 15.99
N ARG A 79 35.41 -3.42 15.64
CA ARG A 79 35.03 -4.76 15.17
C ARG A 79 35.74 -5.14 13.87
N TYR A 80 35.91 -4.17 12.98
CA TYR A 80 36.63 -4.38 11.72
C TYR A 80 38.08 -4.79 11.98
N ALA A 81 38.81 -4.03 12.80
CA ALA A 81 40.19 -4.37 13.17
C ALA A 81 40.31 -5.64 14.01
N ALA A 82 39.31 -5.97 14.84
CA ALA A 82 39.34 -7.16 15.69
C ALA A 82 39.25 -8.49 14.93
N GLY A 83 38.64 -8.52 13.74
CA GLY A 83 38.48 -9.77 12.99
C GLY A 83 37.97 -9.63 11.55
N LYS A 84 37.08 -8.68 11.25
CA LYS A 84 36.50 -8.58 9.90
C LYS A 84 37.53 -8.21 8.81
N LEU A 85 38.59 -7.46 9.16
CA LEU A 85 39.68 -7.20 8.22
C LEU A 85 40.39 -8.50 7.81
N ALA A 86 40.61 -9.43 8.76
CA ALA A 86 41.22 -10.71 8.45
C ALA A 86 40.31 -11.57 7.55
N GLU A 87 39.00 -11.52 7.77
CA GLU A 87 38.00 -12.15 6.89
C GLU A 87 38.06 -11.55 5.48
N ALA A 88 37.97 -10.23 5.33
CA ALA A 88 38.03 -9.56 4.04
C ALA A 88 39.32 -9.85 3.25
N LEU A 89 40.47 -9.93 3.96
CA LEU A 89 41.74 -10.30 3.34
C LEU A 89 41.75 -11.75 2.84
N ARG A 90 41.17 -12.69 3.59
CA ARG A 90 41.02 -14.09 3.16
C ARG A 90 40.08 -14.20 1.97
N ASP A 91 38.95 -13.50 2.01
CA ASP A 91 37.97 -13.50 0.91
C ASP A 91 38.58 -12.98 -0.40
N ALA A 92 39.43 -11.95 -0.31
CA ALA A 92 40.17 -11.44 -1.46
C ALA A 92 41.18 -12.47 -2.02
N GLU A 93 41.89 -13.19 -1.15
CA GLU A 93 42.80 -14.27 -1.55
C GLU A 93 42.08 -15.45 -2.21
N GLU A 94 40.99 -15.91 -1.60
CA GLU A 94 40.16 -16.97 -2.15
C GLU A 94 39.56 -16.58 -3.51
N ALA A 95 39.11 -15.34 -3.66
CA ALA A 95 38.56 -14.83 -4.92
C ALA A 95 39.61 -14.77 -6.03
N TRP A 96 40.85 -14.36 -5.72
CA TRP A 96 41.94 -14.34 -6.70
C TRP A 96 42.32 -15.76 -7.14
N GLU A 97 42.46 -16.70 -6.20
CA GLU A 97 42.77 -18.09 -6.56
C GLU A 97 41.63 -18.78 -7.30
N ALA A 98 40.37 -18.46 -6.99
CA ALA A 98 39.22 -18.99 -7.72
C ALA A 98 39.25 -18.55 -9.19
N GLU A 99 39.50 -17.27 -9.47
CA GLU A 99 39.60 -16.74 -10.84
C GLU A 99 40.82 -17.31 -11.59
N ARG A 100 41.95 -17.48 -10.90
CA ARG A 100 43.12 -18.14 -11.48
C ARG A 100 42.83 -19.61 -11.81
N ALA A 101 42.22 -20.35 -10.90
CA ALA A 101 41.87 -21.75 -11.07
C ALA A 101 40.88 -21.95 -12.22
N GLU A 102 39.91 -21.04 -12.37
CA GLU A 102 38.93 -21.04 -13.46
C GLU A 102 39.61 -20.92 -14.83
N LEU A 103 40.49 -19.93 -15.02
CA LEU A 103 41.21 -19.76 -16.29
C LEU A 103 42.12 -20.96 -16.62
N VAL A 104 42.75 -21.56 -15.60
CA VAL A 104 43.58 -22.76 -15.77
C VAL A 104 42.74 -23.98 -16.18
N ASP A 105 41.61 -24.21 -15.51
CA ASP A 105 40.68 -25.31 -15.83
C ASP A 105 40.08 -25.13 -17.23
N ARG A 106 39.59 -23.92 -17.55
CA ARG A 106 39.05 -23.57 -18.88
C ARG A 106 40.06 -23.88 -19.97
N ARG A 107 41.32 -23.46 -19.81
CA ARG A 107 42.40 -23.77 -20.77
C ARG A 107 42.64 -25.27 -20.91
N ALA A 108 42.67 -26.01 -19.80
CA ALA A 108 42.85 -27.46 -19.83
C ALA A 108 41.73 -28.15 -20.62
N ARG A 109 40.47 -27.72 -20.44
CA ARG A 109 39.31 -28.28 -21.13
C ARG A 109 39.27 -27.95 -22.62
N ILE A 110 39.70 -26.75 -22.99
CA ILE A 110 39.87 -26.38 -24.39
C ILE A 110 40.91 -27.28 -25.06
N ASN A 111 42.06 -27.49 -24.40
CA ASN A 111 43.12 -28.37 -24.90
C ASN A 111 42.64 -29.82 -25.04
N GLU A 112 41.99 -30.37 -24.01
CA GLU A 112 41.44 -31.73 -24.04
C GLU A 112 40.42 -31.90 -25.17
N ALA A 113 39.57 -30.89 -25.40
CA ALA A 113 38.62 -30.92 -26.51
C ALA A 113 39.31 -30.82 -27.88
N ALA A 114 40.40 -30.05 -28.00
CA ALA A 114 41.19 -29.94 -29.22
C ALA A 114 41.94 -31.25 -29.54
N GLU A 115 42.49 -31.92 -28.53
CA GLU A 115 43.19 -33.21 -28.67
C GLU A 115 42.25 -34.36 -29.06
N ALA A 116 40.95 -34.24 -28.75
CA ALA A 116 39.95 -35.24 -29.09
C ALA A 116 39.42 -35.16 -30.54
N LEU A 117 39.86 -34.18 -31.34
CA LEU A 117 39.43 -33.96 -32.73
C LEU A 117 40.46 -34.52 -33.72
N HIS A 118 40.00 -34.98 -34.89
CA HIS A 118 40.88 -35.60 -35.88
C HIS A 118 41.25 -34.66 -37.03
N GLU A 119 42.56 -34.52 -37.31
CA GLU A 119 43.09 -33.64 -38.37
C GLU A 119 42.74 -34.09 -39.80
N ASN A 120 42.38 -35.37 -39.99
CA ASN A 120 42.04 -35.94 -41.29
C ASN A 120 40.59 -35.65 -41.74
N VAL A 121 39.76 -35.06 -40.87
CA VAL A 121 38.41 -34.60 -41.19
C VAL A 121 38.43 -33.06 -41.21
N GLU A 122 38.22 -32.43 -42.38
CA GLU A 122 38.41 -30.97 -42.54
C GLU A 122 37.59 -30.13 -41.54
N ASP A 123 36.36 -30.55 -41.23
CA ASP A 123 35.52 -29.88 -40.23
C ASP A 123 36.07 -29.97 -38.81
N GLU A 124 36.57 -31.15 -38.42
CA GLU A 124 37.18 -31.36 -37.09
C GLU A 124 38.54 -30.65 -37.00
N ALA A 125 39.34 -30.66 -38.07
CA ALA A 125 40.58 -29.92 -38.17
C ALA A 125 40.34 -28.39 -38.07
N ARG A 126 39.26 -27.89 -38.68
CA ARG A 126 38.82 -26.49 -38.55
C ARG A 126 38.44 -26.15 -37.11
N GLU A 127 37.69 -27.02 -36.43
CA GLU A 127 37.28 -26.84 -35.03
C GLU A 127 38.48 -26.92 -34.07
N GLN A 128 39.40 -27.86 -34.29
CA GLN A 128 40.65 -27.98 -33.52
C GLN A 128 41.49 -26.71 -33.62
N ARG A 129 41.68 -26.16 -34.83
CA ARG A 129 42.38 -24.88 -35.03
C ARG A 129 41.72 -23.72 -34.27
N ASN A 130 40.39 -23.72 -34.16
CA ASN A 130 39.66 -22.70 -33.42
C ASN A 130 39.86 -22.85 -31.90
N LEU A 131 39.77 -24.07 -31.37
CA LEU A 131 40.01 -24.37 -29.96
C LEU A 131 41.45 -24.01 -29.54
N THR A 132 42.46 -24.36 -30.33
CA THR A 132 43.86 -24.00 -30.03
C THR A 132 44.06 -22.48 -29.94
N ARG A 133 43.34 -21.70 -30.75
CA ARG A 133 43.37 -20.22 -30.69
C ARG A 133 42.67 -19.69 -29.43
N GLU A 134 41.54 -20.30 -29.05
CA GLU A 134 40.84 -19.97 -27.81
C GLU A 134 41.73 -20.25 -26.59
N ALA A 135 42.42 -21.40 -26.56
CA ALA A 135 43.39 -21.74 -25.50
C ALA A 135 44.54 -20.74 -25.40
N ALA A 136 45.07 -20.27 -26.54
CA ALA A 136 46.10 -19.23 -26.57
C ALA A 136 45.56 -17.88 -26.04
N GLY A 137 44.30 -17.55 -26.33
CA GLY A 137 43.61 -16.38 -25.78
C GLY A 137 43.49 -16.44 -24.26
N VAL A 138 43.04 -17.58 -23.72
CA VAL A 138 42.95 -17.82 -22.27
C VAL A 138 44.33 -17.78 -21.61
N ALA A 139 45.36 -18.34 -22.25
CA ALA A 139 46.74 -18.25 -21.74
C ALA A 139 47.24 -16.80 -21.65
N LYS A 140 46.89 -15.95 -22.62
CA LYS A 140 47.21 -14.52 -22.59
C LYS A 140 46.47 -13.81 -21.45
N GLN A 141 45.18 -14.10 -21.25
CA GLN A 141 44.41 -13.54 -20.13
C GLN A 141 45.02 -13.93 -18.78
N LEU A 142 45.42 -15.19 -18.62
CA LEU A 142 46.09 -15.66 -17.40
C LEU A 142 47.41 -14.89 -17.15
N GLN A 143 48.15 -14.57 -18.22
CA GLN A 143 49.36 -13.75 -18.13
C GLN A 143 49.04 -12.30 -17.74
N GLU A 144 48.03 -11.68 -18.34
CA GLU A 144 47.59 -10.31 -18.03
C GLU A 144 47.08 -10.22 -16.57
N PHE A 145 46.28 -11.19 -16.14
CA PHE A 145 45.80 -11.31 -14.75
C PHE A 145 46.95 -11.43 -13.75
N ALA A 146 47.99 -12.21 -14.07
CA ALA A 146 49.18 -12.35 -13.21
C ALA A 146 50.06 -11.07 -13.16
N GLN A 147 49.95 -10.21 -14.18
CA GLN A 147 50.67 -8.94 -14.29
C GLN A 147 49.88 -7.74 -13.77
N ALA A 148 48.63 -7.93 -13.33
CA ALA A 148 47.79 -6.87 -12.81
C ALA A 148 48.42 -6.15 -11.60
N GLY A 149 48.10 -4.86 -11.47
CA GLY A 149 48.60 -4.02 -10.40
C GLY A 149 48.01 -4.40 -9.04
N ALA A 150 48.85 -4.49 -8.00
CA ALA A 150 48.40 -4.84 -6.65
C ALA A 150 47.43 -3.80 -6.07
N GLN A 151 47.70 -2.50 -6.28
CA GLN A 151 46.85 -1.41 -5.81
C GLN A 151 45.46 -1.48 -6.45
N ALA A 152 45.40 -1.68 -7.76
CA ALA A 152 44.14 -1.80 -8.50
C ALA A 152 43.32 -2.99 -7.99
N PHE A 153 43.96 -4.13 -7.74
CA PHE A 153 43.31 -5.30 -7.16
C PHE A 153 42.76 -5.01 -5.75
N LEU A 154 43.51 -4.34 -4.89
CA LEU A 154 43.04 -4.01 -3.53
C LEU A 154 41.87 -3.01 -3.55
N VAL A 155 41.85 -2.08 -4.50
CA VAL A 155 40.71 -1.17 -4.71
C VAL A 155 39.48 -1.96 -5.20
N GLU A 156 39.64 -2.83 -6.20
CA GLU A 156 38.57 -3.71 -6.74
C GLU A 156 38.02 -4.70 -5.68
N ARG A 157 38.79 -5.02 -4.64
CA ARG A 157 38.33 -5.86 -3.53
C ARG A 157 37.83 -5.06 -2.32
N GLY A 158 37.72 -3.74 -2.42
CA GLY A 158 37.26 -2.87 -1.33
C GLY A 158 38.22 -2.80 -0.12
N LEU A 159 39.47 -3.22 -0.28
CA LEU A 159 40.52 -3.16 0.76
C LEU A 159 41.26 -1.81 0.75
N LEU A 160 41.15 -1.05 -0.33
CA LEU A 160 41.56 0.35 -0.43
C LEU A 160 40.37 1.23 -0.86
N PRO A 161 40.34 2.50 -0.48
CA PRO A 161 39.22 3.39 -0.81
C PRO A 161 39.05 3.53 -2.32
N ASN A 162 37.80 3.39 -2.80
CA ASN A 162 37.43 3.71 -4.17
C ASN A 162 36.71 5.07 -4.22
N TYR A 163 37.45 6.13 -4.58
CA TYR A 163 36.87 7.47 -4.70
C TYR A 163 35.98 7.66 -5.93
N SER A 164 35.87 6.67 -6.82
CA SER A 164 34.95 6.72 -7.95
C SER A 164 33.51 6.36 -7.57
N LEU A 165 33.28 5.80 -6.36
CA LEU A 165 31.96 5.33 -5.88
C LEU A 165 31.26 4.36 -6.86
N VAL A 166 32.02 3.71 -7.76
CA VAL A 166 31.48 2.74 -8.70
C VAL A 166 31.43 1.37 -8.01
N GLU A 167 30.26 0.74 -8.04
CA GLU A 167 30.06 -0.65 -7.58
C GLU A 167 30.90 -1.65 -8.38
N ASP A 168 31.28 -2.76 -7.73
CA ASP A 168 31.77 -3.95 -8.43
C ASP A 168 30.60 -4.56 -9.23
N GLY A 169 30.55 -4.21 -10.50
CA GLY A 169 29.53 -4.67 -11.43
C GLY A 169 29.75 -6.09 -11.97
N VAL A 170 28.94 -6.48 -12.95
CA VAL A 170 29.14 -7.72 -13.72
C VAL A 170 30.13 -7.45 -14.85
N ARG A 171 31.14 -8.32 -15.01
CA ARG A 171 32.13 -8.25 -16.09
C ARG A 171 31.64 -9.03 -17.32
N LEU A 172 31.59 -8.40 -18.48
CA LEU A 172 31.44 -9.06 -19.78
C LEU A 172 32.83 -9.37 -20.35
N GLU A 173 33.14 -10.65 -20.51
CA GLU A 173 34.29 -11.14 -21.28
C GLU A 173 33.85 -11.46 -22.71
N ALA A 174 34.14 -10.55 -23.64
CA ALA A 174 33.79 -10.69 -25.05
C ALA A 174 34.99 -11.18 -25.88
N ALA A 175 34.88 -12.36 -26.47
CA ALA A 175 35.86 -12.92 -27.38
C ALA A 175 35.50 -12.56 -28.84
N LEU A 176 36.31 -11.71 -29.46
CA LEU A 176 36.14 -11.27 -30.84
C LEU A 176 37.11 -12.01 -31.76
N THR A 177 36.57 -12.79 -32.69
CA THR A 177 37.38 -13.50 -33.70
C THR A 177 37.46 -12.69 -34.99
N ARG A 178 38.66 -12.44 -35.50
CA ARG A 178 38.87 -11.69 -36.76
C ARG A 178 39.86 -12.39 -37.69
N LYS A 179 39.68 -12.23 -38.99
CA LYS A 179 40.64 -12.65 -40.00
C LYS A 179 41.58 -11.49 -40.32
N GLU A 180 42.84 -11.59 -39.93
CA GLU A 180 43.83 -10.57 -40.30
C GLU A 180 44.24 -10.74 -41.77
N PRO A 181 44.29 -9.65 -42.56
CA PRO A 181 44.78 -9.72 -43.92
C PRO A 181 46.26 -10.10 -43.92
N ALA A 182 46.69 -10.85 -44.94
CA ALA A 182 48.09 -11.21 -45.12
C ALA A 182 48.96 -9.94 -45.13
N ARG A 183 50.05 -9.92 -44.34
CA ARG A 183 50.99 -8.78 -44.36
C ARG A 183 51.55 -8.65 -45.79
N ARG A 184 51.43 -7.47 -46.40
CA ARG A 184 52.06 -7.19 -47.70
C ARG A 184 53.57 -7.35 -47.57
N ALA A 185 54.11 -8.44 -48.11
CA ALA A 185 55.56 -8.60 -48.27
C ALA A 185 56.06 -7.55 -49.27
N ARG A 186 57.10 -6.78 -48.92
CA ARG A 186 57.84 -5.94 -49.87
C ARG A 186 59.11 -6.69 -50.27
N GLY A 187 59.25 -7.04 -51.54
CA GLY A 187 60.42 -7.73 -52.10
C GLY A 187 60.10 -9.10 -52.73
N ALA A 188 61.14 -9.76 -53.25
CA ALA A 188 61.09 -11.00 -54.05
C ALA A 188 60.69 -12.29 -53.28
N ASP A 189 59.92 -12.18 -52.19
CA ASP A 189 59.37 -13.30 -51.42
C ASP A 189 57.83 -13.33 -51.51
N VAL A 190 57.30 -13.19 -52.73
CA VAL A 190 55.84 -13.25 -52.98
C VAL A 190 55.30 -14.69 -52.81
N GLU A 191 56.13 -15.71 -53.00
CA GLU A 191 55.77 -17.12 -52.82
C GLU A 191 55.69 -17.58 -51.35
N LYS A 192 56.12 -16.73 -50.39
CA LYS A 192 56.06 -17.02 -48.94
C LYS A 192 55.30 -15.96 -48.15
N ALA A 193 54.35 -15.26 -48.77
CA ALA A 193 53.45 -14.36 -48.04
C ALA A 193 52.61 -15.18 -47.04
N PRO A 194 52.62 -14.88 -45.73
CA PRO A 194 51.87 -15.66 -44.76
C PRO A 194 50.37 -15.57 -45.07
N ALA A 195 49.72 -16.72 -45.14
CA ALA A 195 48.27 -16.82 -45.34
C ALA A 195 47.52 -15.98 -44.29
N SER A 196 46.34 -15.49 -44.66
CA SER A 196 45.46 -14.74 -43.73
C SER A 196 45.28 -15.53 -42.42
N GLN A 197 45.67 -14.93 -41.30
CA GLN A 197 45.65 -15.57 -40.00
C GLN A 197 44.43 -15.12 -39.20
N TRP A 198 43.71 -16.07 -38.62
CA TRP A 198 42.62 -15.76 -37.69
C TRP A 198 43.20 -15.50 -36.29
N ARG A 199 42.72 -14.45 -35.64
CA ARG A 199 43.12 -14.05 -34.29
C ARG A 199 41.89 -13.82 -33.42
N THR A 200 41.97 -14.24 -32.16
CA THR A 200 40.98 -13.95 -31.13
C THR A 200 41.50 -12.82 -30.24
N GLU A 201 40.69 -11.77 -30.08
CA GLU A 201 40.93 -10.64 -29.18
C GLU A 201 39.88 -10.67 -28.08
N SER A 202 40.29 -10.78 -26.82
CA SER A 202 39.38 -10.69 -25.68
C SER A 202 39.25 -9.24 -25.23
N ARG A 203 38.03 -8.79 -24.99
CA ARG A 203 37.71 -7.47 -24.40
C ARG A 203 36.88 -7.66 -23.15
N THR A 204 37.16 -6.84 -22.14
CA THR A 204 36.40 -6.86 -20.88
C THR A 204 35.66 -5.55 -20.71
N TYR A 205 34.38 -5.62 -20.35
CA TYR A 205 33.54 -4.47 -20.02
C TYR A 205 32.88 -4.68 -18.67
N THR A 206 32.68 -3.62 -17.89
CA THR A 206 31.98 -3.69 -16.60
C THR A 206 30.65 -2.95 -16.70
N ARG A 207 29.60 -3.55 -16.14
CA ARG A 207 28.28 -2.92 -15.98
C ARG A 207 27.79 -3.03 -14.54
N PRO A 208 27.20 -1.97 -13.96
CA PRO A 208 26.59 -2.05 -12.63
C PRO A 208 25.66 -3.25 -12.51
N SER A 209 25.69 -3.91 -11.36
CA SER A 209 25.06 -5.22 -11.17
C SER A 209 23.56 -5.20 -11.50
N GLU A 210 22.86 -4.13 -11.12
CA GLU A 210 21.44 -3.97 -11.40
C GLU A 210 21.13 -3.88 -12.90
N SER A 211 21.85 -3.06 -13.66
CA SER A 211 21.66 -2.93 -15.11
C SER A 211 22.08 -4.20 -15.84
N ALA A 212 23.14 -4.85 -15.36
CA ALA A 212 23.66 -6.08 -15.95
C ALA A 212 22.66 -7.24 -15.91
N LEU A 213 21.73 -7.27 -14.94
CA LEU A 213 20.70 -8.32 -14.88
C LEU A 213 19.89 -8.43 -16.15
N THR A 214 19.64 -7.32 -16.85
CA THR A 214 18.88 -7.31 -18.10
C THR A 214 19.78 -7.04 -19.31
N GLU A 215 20.70 -6.06 -19.24
CA GLU A 215 21.61 -5.73 -20.34
C GLU A 215 22.57 -6.86 -20.69
N LEU A 216 23.02 -7.62 -19.68
CA LEU A 216 23.95 -8.74 -19.84
C LEU A 216 23.24 -10.10 -19.63
N ALA A 217 21.93 -10.17 -19.85
CA ALA A 217 21.17 -11.41 -19.81
C ALA A 217 21.45 -12.28 -21.04
N PRO A 218 21.44 -13.63 -20.94
CA PRO A 218 21.57 -14.53 -22.07
C PRO A 218 20.57 -14.20 -23.20
N GLY A 219 21.05 -14.25 -24.43
CA GLY A 219 20.27 -13.89 -25.62
C GLY A 219 20.15 -12.39 -25.88
N ASN A 220 20.51 -11.52 -24.94
CA ASN A 220 20.49 -10.07 -25.17
C ASN A 220 21.67 -9.60 -26.03
N SER A 221 21.52 -8.42 -26.64
CA SER A 221 22.57 -7.71 -27.36
C SER A 221 23.06 -6.50 -26.56
N TYR A 222 24.33 -6.51 -26.19
CA TYR A 222 24.97 -5.45 -25.43
C TYR A 222 25.83 -4.57 -26.34
N TYR A 223 25.52 -3.27 -26.38
CA TYR A 223 26.15 -2.31 -27.29
C TYR A 223 27.16 -1.44 -26.53
N VAL A 224 28.45 -1.54 -26.90
CA VAL A 224 29.54 -0.81 -26.22
C VAL A 224 30.73 -0.57 -27.15
N LEU A 225 31.31 0.64 -27.09
CA LEU A 225 32.52 1.03 -27.84
C LEU A 225 32.54 0.63 -29.33
N GLY A 226 31.39 0.76 -30.01
CA GLY A 226 31.25 0.44 -31.44
C GLY A 226 31.05 -1.04 -31.78
N TYR A 227 30.79 -1.88 -30.77
CA TYR A 227 30.50 -3.31 -30.93
C TYR A 227 29.13 -3.68 -30.36
N ARG A 228 28.48 -4.67 -30.99
CA ARG A 228 27.28 -5.36 -30.51
C ARG A 228 27.66 -6.79 -30.10
N HIS A 229 27.66 -7.05 -28.80
CA HIS A 229 27.99 -8.35 -28.22
C HIS A 229 26.72 -9.14 -27.90
N THR A 230 26.62 -10.38 -28.40
CA THR A 230 25.51 -11.27 -28.01
C THR A 230 25.91 -12.08 -26.80
N ILE A 231 25.17 -11.95 -25.70
CA ILE A 231 25.49 -12.65 -24.46
C ILE A 231 25.05 -14.12 -24.58
N ASP A 232 25.99 -15.03 -24.39
CA ASP A 232 25.79 -16.46 -24.68
C ASP A 232 26.33 -17.40 -23.59
N GLY A 233 26.69 -16.88 -22.41
CA GLY A 233 27.05 -17.72 -21.28
C GLY A 233 27.42 -16.99 -19.99
N PHE A 234 27.48 -17.78 -18.92
CA PHE A 234 27.95 -17.39 -17.59
C PHE A 234 29.29 -18.04 -17.28
N ASP A 235 30.09 -17.36 -16.47
CA ASP A 235 31.21 -18.00 -15.81
C ASP A 235 30.71 -18.85 -14.64
N LEU A 236 31.10 -20.13 -14.63
CA LEU A 236 30.68 -21.06 -13.57
C LEU A 236 31.72 -21.21 -12.46
N GLY A 237 32.86 -20.50 -12.55
CA GLY A 237 34.00 -20.69 -11.67
C GLY A 237 34.78 -21.98 -11.99
N PRO A 238 35.79 -22.31 -11.16
CA PRO A 238 36.58 -23.52 -11.34
C PRO A 238 35.75 -24.78 -11.09
N ARG A 239 36.07 -25.87 -11.79
CA ARG A 239 35.43 -27.16 -11.58
C ARG A 239 35.66 -27.66 -10.13
N PRO A 240 34.63 -28.13 -9.42
CA PRO A 240 34.82 -28.78 -8.12
C PRO A 240 35.63 -30.07 -8.28
N LYS A 241 36.47 -30.38 -7.29
CA LYS A 241 37.26 -31.61 -7.27
C LYS A 241 36.35 -32.81 -6.94
N ASP A 242 36.68 -33.99 -7.43
CA ASP A 242 35.89 -35.21 -7.19
C ASP A 242 35.75 -35.48 -5.68
N GLY A 243 34.52 -35.52 -5.17
CA GLY A 243 34.20 -35.80 -3.77
C GLY A 243 34.07 -34.58 -2.84
N GLU A 244 34.32 -33.36 -3.30
CA GLU A 244 33.96 -32.13 -2.58
C GLU A 244 32.52 -31.71 -2.92
N GLU A 245 31.69 -31.48 -1.89
CA GLU A 245 30.46 -30.68 -2.08
C GLU A 245 30.89 -29.28 -2.53
N ASP A 246 30.44 -28.84 -3.71
CA ASP A 246 30.81 -27.56 -4.28
C ASP A 246 30.08 -26.41 -3.55
N PRO A 247 30.70 -25.74 -2.56
CA PRO A 247 30.04 -24.68 -1.81
C PRO A 247 29.95 -23.39 -2.65
N ARG A 248 30.59 -23.38 -3.83
CA ARG A 248 30.77 -22.23 -4.72
C ARG A 248 30.17 -22.45 -6.10
N SER A 249 29.34 -23.49 -6.26
CA SER A 249 28.65 -23.74 -7.53
C SER A 249 27.95 -22.47 -7.96
N ALA A 250 28.32 -21.95 -9.13
CA ALA A 250 27.73 -20.70 -9.64
C ALA A 250 26.20 -20.79 -9.79
N VAL A 251 25.67 -22.02 -9.81
CA VAL A 251 24.24 -22.34 -9.75
C VAL A 251 23.89 -22.76 -8.32
N ALA A 252 23.23 -21.87 -7.59
CA ALA A 252 22.74 -22.15 -6.25
C ALA A 252 21.27 -22.56 -6.29
N ALA A 253 20.86 -23.51 -5.44
CA ALA A 253 19.45 -23.81 -5.19
C ALA A 253 18.92 -22.89 -4.09
N TRP A 254 17.94 -22.04 -4.39
CA TRP A 254 17.31 -21.12 -3.44
C TRP A 254 15.82 -21.41 -3.31
N ARG A 255 15.28 -21.29 -2.10
CA ARG A 255 13.83 -21.20 -1.89
C ARG A 255 13.43 -19.76 -1.64
N ILE A 256 12.48 -19.26 -2.41
CA ILE A 256 12.06 -17.86 -2.37
C ILE A 256 10.61 -17.84 -1.88
N CYS A 257 10.36 -17.11 -0.79
CA CYS A 257 9.01 -16.91 -0.30
C CYS A 257 8.22 -16.13 -1.34
N ARG A 258 7.15 -16.75 -1.85
CA ARG A 258 6.27 -16.15 -2.86
C ARG A 258 5.51 -14.92 -2.35
N GLU A 259 5.46 -14.73 -1.02
CA GLU A 259 4.65 -13.68 -0.40
C GLU A 259 5.48 -12.52 0.13
N CYS A 260 6.47 -12.74 1.01
CA CYS A 260 7.24 -11.64 1.62
C CYS A 260 8.65 -11.45 1.04
N GLY A 261 9.11 -12.34 0.15
CA GLY A 261 10.42 -12.24 -0.48
C GLY A 261 11.62 -12.75 0.33
N HIS A 262 11.40 -13.35 1.51
CA HIS A 262 12.48 -14.04 2.22
C HIS A 262 13.12 -15.14 1.34
N VAL A 263 14.45 -15.23 1.35
CA VAL A 263 15.19 -16.21 0.54
C VAL A 263 16.01 -17.14 1.44
N ARG A 264 15.74 -18.44 1.34
CA ARG A 264 16.53 -19.49 1.96
C ARG A 264 17.62 -19.91 0.98
N THR A 265 18.86 -19.52 1.27
CA THR A 265 20.04 -19.78 0.42
C THR A 265 20.86 -20.99 0.87
N LYS A 266 20.72 -21.44 2.12
CA LYS A 266 21.45 -22.58 2.70
C LYS A 266 20.51 -23.76 2.91
N GLY A 267 20.96 -24.97 2.52
CA GLY A 267 20.17 -26.20 2.67
C GLY A 267 18.81 -26.14 1.97
N ALA A 268 18.64 -25.29 0.96
CA ALA A 268 17.33 -24.90 0.44
C ALA A 268 16.55 -26.07 -0.16
N GLU A 269 17.22 -27.07 -0.75
CA GLU A 269 16.53 -28.23 -1.31
C GLU A 269 15.86 -29.09 -0.22
N ALA A 270 16.54 -29.27 0.93
CA ALA A 270 16.09 -30.12 2.03
C ALA A 270 15.15 -29.41 3.01
N ASP A 271 15.40 -28.14 3.31
CA ASP A 271 14.60 -27.39 4.29
C ASP A 271 13.29 -26.88 3.66
N THR A 272 12.20 -27.51 4.05
CA THR A 272 10.81 -27.19 3.67
C THR A 272 10.00 -26.51 4.77
N SER A 273 10.66 -26.05 5.85
CA SER A 273 10.00 -25.36 6.95
C SER A 273 9.26 -24.09 6.48
N PRO A 274 8.20 -23.65 7.21
CA PRO A 274 7.52 -22.39 6.94
C PRO A 274 8.48 -21.19 6.93
N CYS A 275 8.07 -20.11 6.28
CA CYS A 275 8.90 -18.92 6.16
C CYS A 275 9.18 -18.29 7.54
N PRO A 276 10.44 -18.01 7.90
CA PRO A 276 10.78 -17.40 9.20
C PRO A 276 10.41 -15.91 9.31
N ARG A 277 9.96 -15.27 8.21
CA ARG A 277 9.51 -13.87 8.19
C ARG A 277 7.99 -13.77 8.33
N CYS A 278 7.24 -14.35 7.40
CA CYS A 278 5.76 -14.26 7.38
C CYS A 278 5.02 -15.52 7.86
N ALA A 279 5.72 -16.53 8.39
CA ALA A 279 5.19 -17.84 8.79
C ALA A 279 4.49 -18.64 7.65
N GLY A 280 4.59 -18.18 6.40
CA GLY A 280 3.90 -18.80 5.27
C GLY A 280 4.46 -20.17 4.88
N PRO A 281 3.61 -21.21 4.71
CA PRO A 281 4.08 -22.55 4.32
C PRO A 281 4.51 -22.64 2.84
N GLY A 282 4.14 -21.65 2.01
CA GLY A 282 4.36 -21.67 0.56
C GLY A 282 5.83 -21.80 0.13
N ILE A 283 6.78 -21.33 0.94
CA ILE A 283 8.22 -21.45 0.66
C ILE A 283 8.70 -22.92 0.66
N GLY A 284 8.04 -23.81 1.39
CA GLY A 284 8.36 -25.24 1.41
C GLY A 284 7.94 -25.99 0.15
N GLY A 285 7.05 -25.41 -0.67
CA GLY A 285 6.53 -26.01 -1.90
C GLY A 285 7.55 -26.06 -3.04
N ARG A 286 7.35 -26.95 -4.03
CA ARG A 286 8.24 -27.07 -5.20
C ARG A 286 8.31 -25.80 -6.04
N ALA A 287 7.21 -25.06 -6.13
CA ALA A 287 7.13 -23.82 -6.92
C ALA A 287 7.99 -22.66 -6.36
N ALA A 288 8.45 -22.76 -5.11
CA ALA A 288 9.34 -21.79 -4.49
C ALA A 288 10.83 -22.11 -4.66
N LEU A 289 11.17 -23.33 -5.13
CA LEU A 289 12.55 -23.76 -5.33
C LEU A 289 13.02 -23.36 -6.73
N HIS A 290 14.07 -22.56 -6.79
CA HIS A 290 14.67 -22.06 -8.02
C HIS A 290 16.16 -22.36 -8.07
N HIS A 291 16.68 -22.69 -9.24
CA HIS A 291 18.11 -22.63 -9.51
C HIS A 291 18.46 -21.20 -9.92
N VAL A 292 19.41 -20.59 -9.20
CA VAL A 292 19.74 -19.17 -9.30
C VAL A 292 21.23 -19.00 -9.59
N ILE A 293 21.55 -18.11 -10.52
CA ILE A 293 22.93 -17.65 -10.75
C ILE A 293 23.04 -16.20 -10.29
N VAL A 294 24.05 -15.91 -9.47
CA VAL A 294 24.45 -14.52 -9.15
C VAL A 294 25.66 -14.18 -10.01
N PRO A 295 25.47 -13.62 -11.23
CA PRO A 295 26.56 -13.50 -12.18
C PRO A 295 27.58 -12.47 -11.72
N ARG A 296 28.85 -12.86 -11.67
CA ARG A 296 29.99 -11.93 -11.54
C ARG A 296 30.68 -11.68 -12.88
N LYS A 297 30.65 -12.69 -13.75
CA LYS A 297 31.22 -12.65 -15.09
C LYS A 297 30.28 -13.35 -16.07
N VAL A 298 30.00 -12.68 -17.19
CA VAL A 298 29.25 -13.19 -18.34
C VAL A 298 30.15 -13.17 -19.56
N THR A 299 29.80 -13.97 -20.56
CA THR A 299 30.67 -14.21 -21.72
C THR A 299 29.91 -13.99 -23.01
N SER A 300 30.65 -13.58 -24.04
CA SER A 300 30.15 -13.41 -25.40
C SER A 300 31.22 -13.88 -26.39
N ARG A 301 30.81 -14.45 -27.52
CA ARG A 301 31.72 -14.89 -28.59
C ARG A 301 31.16 -14.44 -29.94
N ASP A 302 31.79 -13.42 -30.51
CA ASP A 302 31.35 -12.86 -31.78
C ASP A 302 32.46 -12.90 -32.84
N LYS A 303 32.07 -12.87 -34.11
CA LYS A 303 32.99 -12.51 -35.20
C LYS A 303 33.09 -11.00 -35.22
N ARG A 304 34.33 -10.47 -35.24
CA ARG A 304 34.59 -9.04 -35.14
C ARG A 304 33.89 -8.23 -36.23
N ASP A 305 33.89 -8.75 -37.46
CA ASP A 305 33.34 -8.03 -38.60
C ASP A 305 31.80 -7.97 -38.53
N ASP A 306 31.15 -8.98 -37.94
CA ASP A 306 29.70 -9.04 -37.72
C ASP A 306 29.27 -8.23 -36.47
N ALA A 307 30.15 -8.14 -35.47
CA ALA A 307 29.89 -7.43 -34.23
C ALA A 307 30.13 -5.92 -34.33
N ARG A 308 30.91 -5.46 -35.32
CA ARG A 308 31.21 -4.04 -35.50
C ARG A 308 29.96 -3.30 -35.99
N ILE A 309 29.63 -2.20 -35.32
CA ILE A 309 28.54 -1.32 -35.73
C ILE A 309 29.03 -0.50 -36.93
N ILE A 310 28.41 -0.70 -38.10
CA ILE A 310 28.76 -0.04 -39.38
C ILE A 310 27.62 0.87 -39.85
N ASP A 311 26.41 0.70 -39.32
CA ASP A 311 25.19 1.41 -39.73
C ASP A 311 24.85 2.59 -38.81
N ASP A 312 24.36 3.69 -39.40
CA ASP A 312 23.89 4.91 -38.72
C ASP A 312 22.37 4.84 -38.38
N ASN A 313 21.70 3.74 -38.74
CA ASN A 313 20.27 3.56 -38.47
C ASN A 313 20.03 3.07 -37.02
N ASP A 314 19.32 3.85 -36.21
CA ASP A 314 19.12 3.67 -34.75
C ASP A 314 18.13 2.55 -34.39
N SER A 315 18.26 1.36 -34.98
CA SER A 315 17.43 0.19 -34.66
C SER A 315 18.11 -0.68 -33.58
N ARG A 316 18.01 -0.25 -32.32
CA ARG A 316 18.52 -1.02 -31.17
C ARG A 316 17.53 -2.13 -30.82
N ASN A 317 17.93 -3.38 -31.05
CA ASN A 317 17.15 -4.54 -30.61
C ASN A 317 17.20 -4.66 -29.08
N ARG A 318 16.22 -4.10 -28.39
CA ARG A 318 16.05 -4.24 -26.93
C ARG A 318 15.12 -5.41 -26.61
N ARG A 319 15.59 -6.36 -25.81
CA ARG A 319 14.76 -7.42 -25.21
C ARG A 319 14.21 -6.95 -23.87
N TYR A 320 12.97 -7.36 -23.57
CA TYR A 320 12.31 -7.11 -22.29
C TYR A 320 12.34 -8.36 -21.43
N TYR A 321 12.43 -8.18 -20.11
CA TYR A 321 12.57 -9.25 -19.13
C TYR A 321 11.54 -9.10 -18.02
N SER A 322 11.07 -10.22 -17.47
CA SER A 322 10.30 -10.21 -16.22
C SER A 322 11.27 -10.11 -15.05
N THR A 323 11.07 -9.13 -14.19
CA THR A 323 11.95 -8.88 -13.03
C THR A 323 11.15 -8.75 -11.74
N ALA A 324 11.77 -9.10 -10.62
CA ALA A 324 11.19 -8.97 -9.29
C ALA A 324 12.25 -8.56 -8.28
N THR A 325 11.87 -7.83 -7.24
CA THR A 325 12.75 -7.48 -6.13
C THR A 325 12.24 -8.14 -4.85
N ALA A 326 13.13 -8.77 -4.12
CA ALA A 326 12.85 -9.39 -2.83
C ALA A 326 13.71 -8.73 -1.77
N VAL A 327 13.06 -8.21 -0.71
CA VAL A 327 13.74 -7.60 0.43
C VAL A 327 13.66 -8.54 1.60
N ASP A 328 14.82 -8.89 2.18
CA ASP A 328 14.92 -9.71 3.38
C ASP A 328 15.56 -8.90 4.50
N ILE A 329 14.76 -8.59 5.53
CA ILE A 329 15.20 -7.90 6.73
C ILE A 329 15.10 -8.88 7.89
N ASP A 330 16.23 -9.10 8.57
CA ASP A 330 16.21 -9.88 9.79
C ASP A 330 15.66 -9.05 10.96
N PRO A 331 14.67 -9.54 11.73
CA PRO A 331 14.18 -8.85 12.92
C PRO A 331 15.27 -8.52 13.95
N ALA A 332 16.41 -9.23 13.93
CA ALA A 332 17.58 -8.92 14.76
C ALA A 332 18.44 -7.77 14.22
N ALA A 333 18.29 -7.41 12.93
CA ALA A 333 19.02 -6.30 12.29
C ALA A 333 18.35 -4.94 12.51
N VAL A 334 17.10 -4.90 13.00
CA VAL A 334 16.38 -3.67 13.35
C VAL A 334 17.01 -3.03 14.59
N LYS A 335 17.56 -1.82 14.41
CA LYS A 335 18.27 -1.07 15.46
C LYS A 335 17.32 -0.30 16.36
N GLU A 336 16.40 0.41 15.73
CA GLU A 336 15.42 1.31 16.33
C GLU A 336 14.22 1.40 15.41
N SER A 337 13.06 1.62 16.02
CA SER A 337 11.80 1.75 15.33
C SER A 337 10.96 2.81 16.02
N TRP A 338 10.16 3.51 15.25
CA TRP A 338 9.11 4.37 15.78
C TRP A 338 7.82 4.17 14.98
N ARG A 339 6.69 4.48 15.62
CA ARG A 339 5.34 4.36 15.05
C ARG A 339 4.56 5.63 15.31
N HIS A 340 3.65 5.93 14.40
CA HIS A 340 2.75 7.05 14.52
C HIS A 340 1.55 6.70 15.43
N SER A 341 1.17 7.59 16.34
CA SER A 341 0.10 7.41 17.32
C SER A 341 -1.32 7.61 16.73
N GLY A 342 -1.45 8.26 15.57
CA GLY A 342 -2.73 8.46 14.83
C GLY A 342 -2.91 7.55 13.59
N ALA A 343 -2.02 7.67 12.61
CA ALA A 343 -2.02 6.95 11.33
C ALA A 343 -1.32 5.56 11.33
N THR A 344 -1.59 4.74 10.30
CA THR A 344 -0.83 3.51 9.99
C THR A 344 0.50 3.90 9.32
N PHE A 345 1.44 4.42 10.10
CA PHE A 345 2.73 4.89 9.61
C PHE A 345 3.84 4.63 10.62
N GLY A 346 5.05 4.36 10.13
CA GLY A 346 6.21 4.24 10.99
C GLY A 346 7.44 3.74 10.25
N VAL A 347 8.58 3.77 10.93
CA VAL A 347 9.87 3.44 10.33
C VAL A 347 10.63 2.49 11.22
N ASP A 348 11.19 1.45 10.60
CA ASP A 348 12.22 0.60 11.18
C ASP A 348 13.57 0.98 10.55
N HIS A 349 14.50 1.41 11.39
CA HIS A 349 15.89 1.61 10.98
C HIS A 349 16.64 0.27 11.05
N VAL A 350 17.08 -0.21 9.89
CA VAL A 350 17.69 -1.52 9.70
C VAL A 350 19.17 -1.37 9.41
N ARG A 351 20.02 -1.99 10.24
CA ARG A 351 21.48 -1.97 10.07
C ARG A 351 21.95 -2.70 8.82
N GLU A 352 21.28 -3.79 8.49
CA GLU A 352 21.58 -4.59 7.30
C GLU A 352 20.28 -5.20 6.76
N ALA A 353 19.89 -4.77 5.56
CA ALA A 353 18.87 -5.39 4.73
C ALA A 353 19.55 -6.10 3.56
N VAL A 354 18.99 -7.24 3.14
CA VAL A 354 19.46 -7.96 1.95
C VAL A 354 18.46 -7.79 0.83
N ILE A 355 18.85 -7.01 -0.19
CA ILE A 355 18.00 -6.67 -1.33
C ILE A 355 18.45 -7.53 -2.50
N ARG A 356 17.53 -8.36 -3.00
CA ARG A 356 17.79 -9.24 -4.13
C ARG A 356 16.91 -8.87 -5.30
N ARG A 357 17.53 -8.57 -6.43
CA ARG A 357 16.80 -8.34 -7.70
C ARG A 357 16.95 -9.57 -8.56
N PHE A 358 15.88 -9.99 -9.20
CA PHE A 358 15.84 -11.19 -10.02
C PHE A 358 15.48 -10.83 -11.45
N ASN A 359 16.16 -11.43 -12.42
CA ASN A 359 15.67 -11.57 -13.78
C ASN A 359 15.14 -13.00 -13.96
N LEU A 360 13.83 -13.07 -14.13
CA LEU A 360 13.03 -14.28 -14.21
C LEU A 360 12.95 -14.84 -15.64
N GLY A 361 13.55 -14.15 -16.62
CA GLY A 361 13.57 -14.53 -18.02
C GLY A 361 12.96 -13.52 -18.98
N PRO A 362 12.97 -13.81 -20.30
CA PRO A 362 12.34 -12.97 -21.31
C PRO A 362 10.85 -12.76 -21.03
N ALA A 363 10.39 -11.51 -21.18
CA ALA A 363 8.99 -11.15 -21.02
C ALA A 363 8.18 -11.62 -22.25
N LYS A 364 7.13 -12.40 -22.02
CA LYS A 364 6.17 -12.81 -23.06
C LYS A 364 4.91 -11.95 -22.94
N LEU A 365 4.84 -10.85 -23.70
CA LEU A 365 3.78 -9.82 -23.63
C LEU A 365 2.34 -10.37 -23.75
N SER A 366 2.16 -11.50 -24.42
CA SER A 366 0.86 -12.17 -24.58
C SER A 366 0.47 -13.10 -23.41
N ARG A 367 1.39 -13.36 -22.47
CA ARG A 367 1.17 -14.27 -21.34
C ARG A 367 0.89 -13.47 -20.07
N ARG A 368 -0.28 -13.69 -19.48
CA ARG A 368 -0.63 -13.14 -18.16
C ARG A 368 0.25 -13.74 -17.05
N PRO A 369 0.53 -12.99 -15.97
CA PRO A 369 1.19 -13.54 -14.78
C PRO A 369 0.49 -14.81 -14.29
N ASP A 370 1.27 -15.82 -13.88
CA ASP A 370 0.75 -17.12 -13.45
C ASP A 370 1.24 -17.55 -12.06
N THR A 371 2.05 -16.71 -11.41
CA THR A 371 2.58 -16.97 -10.07
C THR A 371 2.93 -15.67 -9.35
N TYR A 372 3.07 -15.75 -8.02
CA TYR A 372 3.66 -14.70 -7.19
C TYR A 372 5.13 -14.96 -6.93
N PHE A 373 5.89 -13.88 -6.81
CA PHE A 373 7.29 -13.86 -6.43
C PHE A 373 7.55 -12.63 -5.55
N ALA A 374 7.89 -12.85 -4.29
CA ALA A 374 8.05 -11.78 -3.29
C ALA A 374 6.84 -10.81 -3.20
N GLY A 375 5.62 -11.35 -3.32
CA GLY A 375 4.37 -10.57 -3.25
C GLY A 375 3.94 -9.95 -4.58
N THR A 376 4.77 -10.03 -5.62
CA THR A 376 4.49 -9.48 -6.95
C THR A 376 4.04 -10.57 -7.91
N GLU A 377 3.03 -10.28 -8.72
CA GLU A 377 2.59 -11.14 -9.81
C GLU A 377 3.59 -11.11 -10.97
N VAL A 378 4.06 -12.28 -11.37
CA VAL A 378 5.10 -12.41 -12.39
C VAL A 378 4.86 -13.61 -13.30
N THR A 379 5.56 -13.59 -14.43
CA THR A 379 5.72 -14.74 -15.32
C THR A 379 7.16 -15.22 -15.22
N VAL A 380 7.37 -16.49 -14.88
CA VAL A 380 8.72 -17.06 -14.78
C VAL A 380 9.06 -17.81 -16.08
N THR A 381 10.09 -17.33 -16.78
CA THR A 381 10.59 -17.86 -18.08
C THR A 381 12.10 -18.12 -18.01
N PRO A 382 12.56 -19.08 -17.16
CA PRO A 382 13.98 -19.27 -16.86
C PRO A 382 14.85 -19.46 -18.11
N PHE A 383 16.10 -18.99 -18.01
CA PHE A 383 17.14 -19.28 -18.99
C PHE A 383 17.54 -20.75 -18.94
N VAL A 384 18.11 -21.25 -20.03
CA VAL A 384 18.70 -22.59 -20.12
C VAL A 384 20.21 -22.45 -20.01
N LEU A 385 20.81 -23.09 -19.01
CA LEU A 385 22.25 -23.12 -18.76
C LEU A 385 22.78 -24.55 -18.89
N CYS A 386 23.91 -24.70 -19.58
CA CYS A 386 24.74 -25.90 -19.47
C CYS A 386 25.66 -25.81 -18.23
N PRO A 387 25.45 -26.64 -17.18
CA PRO A 387 26.27 -26.60 -15.96
C PRO A 387 27.71 -27.08 -16.20
N LEU A 388 28.00 -27.69 -17.35
CA LEU A 388 29.34 -28.16 -17.68
C LEU A 388 30.18 -27.06 -18.33
N CYS A 389 29.63 -26.17 -19.15
CA CYS A 389 30.45 -25.24 -19.94
C CYS A 389 30.06 -23.77 -19.79
N GLY A 390 29.03 -23.45 -19.02
CA GLY A 390 28.58 -22.07 -18.82
C GLY A 390 27.76 -21.49 -19.98
N GLY A 391 27.68 -22.21 -21.10
CA GLY A 391 26.87 -21.81 -22.25
C GLY A 391 25.39 -21.65 -21.88
N ALA A 392 24.79 -20.52 -22.22
CA ALA A 392 23.45 -20.16 -21.80
C ALA A 392 22.63 -19.54 -22.94
N THR A 393 21.32 -19.77 -22.90
CA THR A 393 20.37 -19.27 -23.90
C THR A 393 19.03 -18.95 -23.24
N ASP A 394 18.23 -18.10 -23.88
CA ASP A 394 16.88 -17.77 -23.47
C ASP A 394 15.80 -18.57 -24.22
N ARG A 395 16.23 -19.50 -25.09
CA ARG A 395 15.36 -20.40 -25.84
C ARG A 395 14.96 -21.61 -24.99
N ASP A 396 13.73 -22.07 -25.17
CA ASP A 396 13.23 -23.25 -24.48
C ASP A 396 13.98 -24.53 -24.96
N PRO A 397 14.21 -25.53 -24.08
CA PRO A 397 14.84 -26.79 -24.48
C PRO A 397 14.13 -27.43 -25.67
N GLY A 398 14.90 -27.92 -26.65
CA GLY A 398 14.38 -28.50 -27.89
C GLY A 398 14.03 -27.49 -29.00
N HIS A 399 14.13 -26.18 -28.73
CA HIS A 399 13.91 -25.12 -29.72
C HIS A 399 15.25 -24.45 -30.07
N GLY A 400 16.07 -25.15 -30.84
CA GLY A 400 17.37 -24.65 -31.30
C GLY A 400 17.25 -23.48 -32.31
N PRO A 401 18.37 -22.83 -32.66
CA PRO A 401 18.40 -21.82 -33.72
C PRO A 401 17.89 -22.36 -35.06
N VAL A 402 17.38 -21.47 -35.91
CA VAL A 402 17.13 -21.80 -37.32
C VAL A 402 18.44 -22.14 -38.04
N GLN A 403 18.38 -22.99 -39.07
CA GLN A 403 19.57 -23.53 -39.76
C GLN A 403 20.54 -22.46 -40.29
N GLU A 404 20.03 -21.29 -40.69
CA GLU A 404 20.83 -20.17 -41.22
C GLU A 404 21.76 -19.53 -40.18
N GLU A 405 21.48 -19.70 -38.87
CA GLU A 405 22.28 -19.17 -37.77
C GLU A 405 23.34 -20.17 -37.25
N LEU A 406 23.36 -21.40 -37.78
CA LEU A 406 24.18 -22.51 -37.28
C LEU A 406 25.43 -22.73 -38.12
N SER A 407 26.53 -23.18 -37.49
CA SER A 407 27.67 -23.72 -38.23
C SER A 407 27.31 -25.08 -38.86
N GLU A 408 27.98 -25.45 -39.95
CA GLU A 408 27.81 -26.77 -40.59
C GLU A 408 27.95 -27.93 -39.58
N SER A 409 28.85 -27.79 -38.61
CA SER A 409 29.08 -28.77 -37.53
C SER A 409 27.91 -28.92 -36.53
N LEU A 410 27.00 -27.95 -36.48
CA LEU A 410 25.83 -27.91 -35.58
C LEU A 410 24.49 -27.99 -36.31
N ALA A 411 24.46 -27.90 -37.65
CA ALA A 411 23.23 -27.94 -38.44
C ALA A 411 22.37 -29.21 -38.21
N GLY A 412 22.98 -30.32 -37.80
CA GLY A 412 22.30 -31.56 -37.43
C GLY A 412 22.06 -31.78 -35.92
N ARG A 413 22.47 -30.84 -35.05
CA ARG A 413 22.27 -30.85 -33.59
C ARG A 413 22.02 -29.42 -33.07
N PRO A 414 20.96 -28.74 -33.55
CA PRO A 414 20.68 -27.33 -33.22
C PRO A 414 20.46 -27.10 -31.72
N GLU A 415 20.00 -28.12 -30.99
CA GLU A 415 19.85 -28.13 -29.53
C GLU A 415 21.17 -27.95 -28.76
N LEU A 416 22.33 -28.16 -29.41
CA LEU A 416 23.64 -27.98 -28.79
C LEU A 416 24.26 -26.60 -29.05
N ALA A 417 23.52 -25.68 -29.68
CA ALA A 417 24.06 -24.39 -30.12
C ALA A 417 24.56 -23.49 -28.99
N HIS A 418 23.92 -23.53 -27.81
CA HIS A 418 24.36 -22.75 -26.64
C HIS A 418 25.63 -23.34 -25.99
N HIS A 419 26.00 -24.58 -26.28
CA HIS A 419 27.19 -25.19 -25.69
C HIS A 419 28.47 -24.61 -26.27
N ARG A 420 29.45 -24.37 -25.39
CA ARG A 420 30.80 -23.99 -25.79
C ARG A 420 31.43 -25.08 -26.66
N PRO A 421 32.29 -24.75 -27.65
CA PRO A 421 32.94 -25.74 -28.52
C PRO A 421 33.73 -26.80 -27.77
N TRP A 422 34.33 -26.44 -26.65
CA TRP A 422 35.06 -27.36 -25.77
C TRP A 422 34.14 -28.15 -24.82
N CYS A 423 32.82 -27.99 -24.90
CA CYS A 423 31.88 -28.70 -24.05
C CYS A 423 31.89 -30.21 -24.37
N PRO A 424 32.00 -31.10 -23.36
CA PRO A 424 32.02 -32.54 -23.59
C PRO A 424 30.72 -33.07 -24.23
N THR A 425 29.58 -32.41 -24.03
CA THR A 425 28.29 -32.79 -24.64
C THR A 425 28.30 -32.68 -26.17
N ARG A 426 29.16 -31.83 -26.75
CA ARG A 426 29.29 -31.69 -28.21
C ARG A 426 30.07 -32.85 -28.86
N ARG A 427 30.85 -33.60 -28.07
CA ARG A 427 31.72 -34.69 -28.55
C ARG A 427 30.89 -35.88 -29.04
N ARG A 428 31.18 -36.37 -30.25
CA ARG A 428 30.46 -37.51 -30.86
C ARG A 428 30.88 -38.88 -30.30
N GLY A 429 32.15 -39.03 -29.89
CA GLY A 429 32.72 -40.31 -29.43
C GLY A 429 32.50 -40.66 -27.95
N ARG A 430 32.05 -39.72 -27.11
CA ARG A 430 31.81 -39.93 -25.66
C ARG A 430 30.76 -38.94 -25.14
N THR A 431 29.53 -39.10 -25.59
CA THR A 431 28.44 -38.15 -25.34
C THR A 431 28.08 -38.11 -23.86
N VAL A 432 28.39 -36.99 -23.19
CA VAL A 432 27.96 -36.71 -21.82
C VAL A 432 26.67 -35.90 -21.87
N GLN A 433 25.60 -36.38 -21.23
CA GLN A 433 24.38 -35.61 -21.07
C GLN A 433 24.66 -34.37 -20.22
N ALA A 434 24.41 -33.19 -20.77
CA ALA A 434 24.71 -31.92 -20.11
C ALA A 434 23.87 -31.66 -18.85
N GLN A 435 22.67 -32.26 -18.79
CA GLN A 435 21.66 -31.98 -17.76
C GLN A 435 21.38 -30.48 -17.63
N ASP A 436 21.07 -29.83 -18.75
CA ASP A 436 20.83 -28.39 -18.79
C ASP A 436 19.82 -27.96 -17.72
N ARG A 437 20.18 -26.88 -17.02
CA ARG A 437 19.42 -26.37 -15.89
C ARG A 437 18.61 -25.16 -16.31
N ARG A 438 17.37 -25.12 -15.85
CA ARG A 438 16.51 -23.94 -15.93
C ARG A 438 16.90 -23.01 -14.78
N VAL A 439 17.46 -21.84 -15.10
CA VAL A 439 18.01 -20.91 -14.12
C VAL A 439 17.38 -19.53 -14.25
N ILE A 440 17.18 -18.87 -13.12
CA ILE A 440 16.95 -17.43 -13.05
C ILE A 440 18.25 -16.75 -12.61
N THR A 441 18.40 -15.46 -12.88
CA THR A 441 19.57 -14.70 -12.42
C THR A 441 19.18 -13.73 -11.32
N ALA A 442 20.11 -13.44 -10.42
CA ALA A 442 19.88 -12.51 -9.32
C ALA A 442 21.10 -11.65 -9.03
N THR A 443 20.87 -10.47 -8.44
CA THR A 443 21.90 -9.73 -7.69
C THR A 443 21.57 -9.78 -6.21
N GLU A 444 22.60 -9.70 -5.38
CA GLU A 444 22.43 -9.57 -3.92
C GLU A 444 23.17 -8.32 -3.47
N HIS A 445 22.46 -7.42 -2.82
CA HIS A 445 22.99 -6.19 -2.25
C HIS A 445 22.73 -6.16 -0.75
N ARG A 446 23.77 -5.85 0.04
CA ARG A 446 23.70 -5.76 1.51
C ARG A 446 23.99 -4.33 1.92
N THR A 447 23.03 -3.69 2.56
CA THR A 447 23.12 -2.26 2.85
C THR A 447 22.24 -1.86 4.03
N GLU A 448 22.48 -0.67 4.56
CA GLU A 448 21.59 0.00 5.51
C GLU A 448 20.26 0.33 4.82
N ALA A 449 19.15 0.23 5.56
CA ALA A 449 17.83 0.55 5.01
C ALA A 449 16.88 1.11 6.07
N LEU A 450 15.91 1.89 5.61
CA LEU A 450 14.72 2.26 6.36
C LEU A 450 13.54 1.49 5.77
N ARG A 451 12.86 0.69 6.60
CA ARG A 451 11.60 0.05 6.22
C ARG A 451 10.45 0.90 6.75
N ILE A 452 9.73 1.54 5.84
CA ILE A 452 8.66 2.50 6.13
C ILE A 452 7.33 1.78 5.97
N LEU A 453 6.56 1.64 7.05
CA LEU A 453 5.18 1.15 7.00
C LEU A 453 4.29 2.24 6.41
N LEU A 454 3.53 1.91 5.36
CA LEU A 454 2.67 2.87 4.68
C LEU A 454 1.19 2.62 4.96
N PRO A 455 0.38 3.69 4.99
CA PRO A 455 -1.06 3.60 5.05
C PRO A 455 -1.60 3.18 3.68
N ALA A 456 -1.39 1.92 3.32
CA ALA A 456 -1.94 1.31 2.11
C ALA A 456 -2.44 -0.09 2.47
N ALA A 457 -3.73 -0.20 2.81
CA ALA A 457 -4.30 -1.47 3.29
C ALA A 457 -4.88 -2.31 2.16
N THR A 458 -5.83 -1.76 1.41
CA THR A 458 -6.61 -2.56 0.45
C THR A 458 -6.97 -1.83 -0.85
N LEU A 459 -7.04 -0.50 -0.83
CA LEU A 459 -7.38 0.33 -2.00
C LEU A 459 -6.14 1.05 -2.55
N HIS A 460 -6.03 1.13 -3.88
CA HIS A 460 -4.99 1.88 -4.62
C HIS A 460 -3.55 1.58 -4.14
N VAL A 461 -3.27 0.34 -3.71
CA VAL A 461 -1.97 -0.01 -3.10
C VAL A 461 -0.79 0.30 -4.04
N PRO A 462 -0.81 -0.12 -5.33
CA PRO A 462 0.29 0.21 -6.26
C PRO A 462 0.48 1.73 -6.46
N GLU A 463 -0.62 2.48 -6.59
CA GLU A 463 -0.62 3.93 -6.78
C GLU A 463 -0.09 4.66 -5.55
N ARG A 464 -0.54 4.28 -4.35
CA ARG A 464 -0.08 4.84 -3.06
C ARG A 464 1.41 4.58 -2.84
N LEU A 465 1.88 3.35 -3.09
CA LEU A 465 3.30 2.99 -2.98
C LEU A 465 4.17 3.82 -3.95
N ALA A 466 3.78 3.90 -5.22
CA ALA A 466 4.52 4.64 -6.24
C ALA A 466 4.52 6.15 -5.97
N SER A 467 3.35 6.71 -5.63
CA SER A 467 3.17 8.14 -5.39
C SER A 467 3.88 8.61 -4.12
N PHE A 468 3.81 7.85 -3.02
CA PHE A 468 4.58 8.13 -1.81
C PHE A 468 6.08 7.99 -2.03
N SER A 469 6.52 6.96 -2.77
CA SER A 469 7.94 6.80 -3.12
C SER A 469 8.46 8.01 -3.89
N ALA A 470 7.74 8.46 -4.92
CA ALA A 470 8.12 9.64 -5.69
C ALA A 470 8.10 10.93 -4.85
N ALA A 471 7.11 11.08 -3.95
CA ALA A 471 7.03 12.22 -3.04
C ALA A 471 8.20 12.23 -2.04
N LEU A 472 8.59 11.07 -1.50
CA LEU A 472 9.74 10.95 -0.60
C LEU A 472 11.04 11.37 -1.31
N HIS A 473 11.29 10.90 -2.54
CA HIS A 473 12.47 11.28 -3.32
C HIS A 473 12.47 12.77 -3.69
N LEU A 474 11.31 13.34 -4.05
CA LEU A 474 11.14 14.79 -4.21
C LEU A 474 11.52 15.54 -2.92
N GLY A 475 11.02 15.09 -1.76
CA GLY A 475 11.33 15.68 -0.46
C GLY A 475 12.82 15.62 -0.14
N LEU A 476 13.48 14.49 -0.43
CA LEU A 476 14.93 14.33 -0.24
C LEU A 476 15.70 15.33 -1.13
N ALA A 477 15.31 15.44 -2.40
CA ALA A 477 15.93 16.37 -3.33
C ALA A 477 15.78 17.84 -2.88
N LEU A 478 14.61 18.22 -2.40
CA LEU A 478 14.34 19.56 -1.86
C LEU A 478 15.14 19.82 -0.58
N ARG A 479 15.15 18.88 0.37
CA ARG A 479 15.79 19.04 1.68
C ARG A 479 17.33 19.09 1.59
N TYR A 480 17.92 18.34 0.66
CA TYR A 480 19.38 18.25 0.51
C TYR A 480 19.95 19.05 -0.67
N GLY A 481 19.11 19.82 -1.39
CA GLY A 481 19.55 20.70 -2.49
C GLY A 481 19.96 19.96 -3.77
N GLY A 482 19.52 18.72 -3.94
CA GLY A 482 19.80 17.88 -5.11
C GLY A 482 19.38 16.42 -4.88
N ASP A 483 19.07 15.70 -5.95
CA ASP A 483 18.65 14.31 -5.90
C ASP A 483 19.80 13.38 -5.48
N PRO A 484 19.72 12.71 -4.31
CA PRO A 484 20.74 11.76 -3.90
C PRO A 484 20.61 10.45 -4.69
N ALA A 485 21.20 10.40 -5.89
CA ALA A 485 21.06 9.28 -6.85
C ALA A 485 21.47 7.89 -6.34
N HIS A 486 22.19 7.80 -5.21
CA HIS A 486 22.56 6.54 -4.55
C HIS A 486 21.49 6.03 -3.59
N ILE A 487 20.57 6.89 -3.13
CA ILE A 487 19.44 6.49 -2.30
C ILE A 487 18.32 5.99 -3.22
N ARG A 488 17.89 4.74 -2.99
CA ARG A 488 16.86 4.07 -3.80
C ARG A 488 15.74 3.58 -2.91
N SER A 489 14.59 3.34 -3.50
CA SER A 489 13.45 2.74 -2.81
C SER A 489 12.92 1.52 -3.55
N THR A 490 12.29 0.60 -2.84
CA THR A 490 11.58 -0.53 -3.43
C THR A 490 10.41 -0.94 -2.52
N PRO A 491 9.25 -1.31 -3.07
CA PRO A 491 8.15 -1.82 -2.26
C PRO A 491 8.50 -3.18 -1.65
N SER A 492 7.95 -3.45 -0.47
CA SER A 492 8.05 -4.74 0.22
C SER A 492 6.71 -5.03 0.89
N THR A 493 6.35 -6.30 0.96
CA THR A 493 5.07 -6.73 1.54
C THR A 493 5.30 -7.74 2.65
N GLU A 494 4.47 -7.66 3.68
CA GLU A 494 4.46 -8.61 4.78
C GLU A 494 3.02 -9.08 5.02
N PRO A 495 2.66 -10.28 4.57
CA PRO A 495 1.37 -10.87 4.90
C PRO A 495 1.28 -11.08 6.40
N ASP A 496 0.25 -10.52 7.00
CA ASP A 496 -0.07 -10.76 8.39
C ASP A 496 -1.10 -11.89 8.46
N ARG A 497 -0.64 -13.06 8.91
CA ARG A 497 -1.45 -14.28 8.94
C ARG A 497 -2.57 -14.21 9.97
N GLU A 498 -2.38 -13.42 11.01
CA GLU A 498 -3.47 -13.15 11.92
C GLU A 498 -4.49 -12.33 11.16
N SER A 499 -4.19 -11.09 10.74
CA SER A 499 -5.16 -10.18 10.08
C SER A 499 -5.64 -10.58 8.67
N GLY A 500 -4.96 -11.51 7.99
CA GLY A 500 -5.24 -11.84 6.58
C GLY A 500 -5.00 -10.68 5.61
N LEU A 501 -4.56 -9.52 6.10
CA LEU A 501 -4.17 -8.37 5.32
C LEU A 501 -2.67 -8.45 5.00
N THR A 502 -2.27 -7.69 3.98
CA THR A 502 -0.86 -7.55 3.60
C THR A 502 -0.39 -6.18 3.98
N ARG A 503 0.53 -6.08 4.95
CA ARG A 503 1.17 -4.81 5.30
C ARG A 503 2.10 -4.41 4.17
N ASN A 504 1.98 -3.18 3.71
CA ASN A 504 2.75 -2.65 2.60
C ASN A 504 3.80 -1.67 3.14
N TYR A 505 5.04 -1.90 2.71
CA TYR A 505 6.19 -1.11 3.13
C TYR A 505 6.90 -0.51 1.91
N LEU A 506 7.52 0.65 2.13
CA LEU A 506 8.56 1.16 1.25
C LEU A 506 9.91 1.00 1.93
N VAL A 507 10.84 0.31 1.27
CA VAL A 507 12.19 0.13 1.77
C VAL A 507 13.10 1.13 1.06
N LEU A 508 13.56 2.15 1.80
CA LEU A 508 14.55 3.11 1.36
C LEU A 508 15.94 2.59 1.73
N TYR A 509 16.89 2.56 0.80
CA TYR A 509 18.20 1.98 1.03
C TYR A 509 19.28 2.68 0.20
N ASP A 510 20.53 2.49 0.59
CA ASP A 510 21.67 3.01 -0.14
C ASP A 510 22.20 1.98 -1.16
N SER A 511 22.35 2.36 -2.42
CA SER A 511 22.92 1.50 -3.46
C SER A 511 24.42 1.26 -3.27
N LEU A 512 25.13 2.11 -2.51
CA LEU A 512 26.53 1.86 -2.21
C LEU A 512 26.67 0.78 -1.12
N PRO A 513 27.56 -0.22 -1.31
CA PRO A 513 27.78 -1.28 -0.34
C PRO A 513 28.14 -0.74 1.05
N GLY A 514 27.46 -1.23 2.08
CA GLY A 514 27.69 -0.82 3.47
C GLY A 514 27.03 0.50 3.91
N GLY A 515 26.44 1.26 2.98
CA GLY A 515 25.74 2.52 3.24
C GLY A 515 26.68 3.72 3.47
N THR A 516 26.25 4.89 3.03
CA THR A 516 26.95 6.17 3.23
C THR A 516 26.68 6.80 4.60
N GLY A 517 25.71 6.27 5.36
CA GLY A 517 25.21 6.86 6.60
C GLY A 517 24.17 7.97 6.40
N TYR A 518 23.74 8.24 5.15
CA TYR A 518 22.66 9.19 4.88
C TYR A 518 21.35 8.81 5.58
N LEU A 519 21.03 7.52 5.64
CA LEU A 519 19.79 7.02 6.23
C LEU A 519 19.76 7.17 7.75
N GLN A 520 20.93 7.07 8.40
CA GLN A 520 21.03 7.34 9.84
C GLN A 520 20.57 8.77 10.18
N ARG A 521 20.91 9.77 9.36
CA ARG A 521 20.49 11.17 9.59
C ARG A 521 18.99 11.36 9.53
N LEU A 522 18.30 10.60 8.68
CA LEU A 522 16.85 10.70 8.54
C LEU A 522 16.10 10.25 9.80
N VAL A 523 16.68 9.36 10.59
CA VAL A 523 16.04 8.79 11.79
C VAL A 523 16.50 9.44 13.09
N GLU A 524 17.42 10.41 13.04
CA GLU A 524 17.81 11.21 14.19
C GLU A 524 16.63 12.03 14.74
N GLY A 525 16.66 12.34 16.04
CA GLY A 525 15.60 13.14 16.68
C GLY A 525 14.20 12.50 16.67
N VAL A 526 14.10 11.17 16.72
CA VAL A 526 12.81 10.43 16.61
C VAL A 526 12.09 10.74 15.28
N GLY A 527 12.85 10.90 14.19
CA GLY A 527 12.30 11.10 12.84
C GLY A 527 11.93 12.54 12.50
N GLU A 528 12.43 13.54 13.23
CA GLU A 528 12.17 14.95 12.92
C GLU A 528 12.75 15.36 11.55
N GLU A 529 13.93 14.86 11.18
CA GLU A 529 14.47 15.08 9.82
C GLU A 529 13.64 14.34 8.77
N PHE A 530 13.14 13.14 9.07
CA PHE A 530 12.20 12.44 8.20
C PHE A 530 10.92 13.26 7.97
N ARG A 531 10.35 13.84 9.03
CA ARG A 531 9.20 14.75 8.95
C ARG A 531 9.50 15.93 8.05
N ALA A 532 10.65 16.58 8.23
CA ALA A 532 11.04 17.74 7.44
C ALA A 532 11.16 17.42 5.94
N VAL A 533 11.67 16.23 5.60
CA VAL A 533 11.70 15.72 4.21
C VAL A 533 10.29 15.56 3.65
N LEU A 534 9.39 14.92 4.40
CA LEU A 534 8.00 14.72 3.95
C LEU A 534 7.23 16.05 3.83
N ALA A 535 7.40 16.97 4.78
CA ALA A 535 6.75 18.28 4.78
C ALA A 535 7.21 19.15 3.60
N ALA A 536 8.50 19.08 3.22
CA ALA A 536 9.01 19.75 2.03
C ALA A 536 8.33 19.23 0.75
N ALA A 537 8.14 17.91 0.63
CA ALA A 537 7.41 17.33 -0.48
C ALA A 537 5.93 17.76 -0.49
N GLN A 538 5.27 17.73 0.66
CA GLN A 538 3.85 18.12 0.82
C GLN A 538 3.61 19.57 0.37
N ALA A 539 4.42 20.52 0.87
CA ALA A 539 4.33 21.92 0.49
C ALA A 539 4.49 22.10 -1.04
N TYR A 540 5.51 21.46 -1.62
CA TYR A 540 5.75 21.53 -3.06
C TYR A 540 4.60 20.93 -3.89
N LEU A 541 4.03 19.79 -3.47
CA LEU A 541 2.93 19.14 -4.17
C LEU A 541 1.64 19.97 -4.11
N ARG A 542 1.40 20.67 -3.00
CA ARG A 542 0.24 21.55 -2.80
C ARG A 542 0.27 22.74 -3.77
N ASP A 543 1.45 23.32 -3.97
CA ASP A 543 1.67 24.47 -4.86
C ASP A 543 2.02 24.11 -6.31
N CYS A 544 2.10 22.83 -6.63
CA CYS A 544 2.48 22.39 -7.96
C CYS A 544 1.52 22.94 -9.05
N PRO A 545 2.04 23.48 -10.18
CA PRO A 545 1.21 24.02 -11.27
C PRO A 545 0.20 23.04 -11.86
N CYS A 546 0.38 21.72 -11.70
CA CYS A 546 -0.57 20.74 -12.21
C CYS A 546 -1.83 20.60 -11.33
N LYS A 547 -1.97 21.37 -10.23
CA LYS A 547 -3.07 21.24 -9.28
C LYS A 547 -4.48 21.42 -9.85
N GLY A 548 -4.64 22.32 -10.83
CA GLY A 548 -5.91 22.59 -11.50
C GLY A 548 -6.03 21.98 -12.91
N GLY A 549 -5.04 21.16 -13.32
CA GLY A 549 -5.03 20.53 -14.65
C GLY A 549 -5.59 19.12 -14.65
N SER A 550 -5.85 18.55 -15.84
CA SER A 550 -6.31 17.16 -16.00
C SER A 550 -5.24 16.08 -15.74
N ARG A 551 -4.01 16.49 -15.39
CA ARG A 551 -2.88 15.57 -15.17
C ARG A 551 -2.80 15.16 -13.71
N ARG A 552 -2.79 13.85 -13.44
CA ARG A 552 -2.58 13.29 -12.08
C ARG A 552 -1.22 13.62 -11.47
N ALA A 553 -0.18 13.76 -12.30
CA ALA A 553 1.16 14.19 -11.91
C ALA A 553 1.90 14.84 -13.10
N CYS A 554 3.01 15.54 -12.85
CA CYS A 554 3.85 16.16 -13.89
C CYS A 554 5.36 15.98 -13.61
N HIS A 555 6.21 16.33 -14.58
CA HIS A 555 7.68 16.26 -14.47
C HIS A 555 8.30 17.21 -13.46
N LEU A 556 7.57 18.26 -13.04
CA LEU A 556 8.02 19.18 -11.99
C LEU A 556 7.78 18.59 -10.59
N CYS A 557 6.74 17.78 -10.42
CA CYS A 557 6.49 17.04 -9.19
C CYS A 557 6.91 15.57 -9.33
N LEU A 558 5.99 14.61 -9.29
CA LEU A 558 6.28 13.20 -9.08
C LEU A 558 6.96 12.48 -10.27
N LEU A 559 6.68 12.84 -11.52
CA LEU A 559 7.19 12.06 -12.68
C LEU A 559 8.73 12.12 -12.78
N GLY A 560 9.36 13.18 -12.27
CA GLY A 560 10.83 13.31 -12.26
C GLY A 560 11.53 12.35 -11.29
N TYR A 561 10.82 11.80 -10.32
CA TYR A 561 11.35 10.99 -9.22
C TYR A 561 10.84 9.55 -9.22
N ALA A 562 10.31 9.09 -10.37
CA ALA A 562 9.84 7.73 -10.56
C ALA A 562 10.28 7.17 -11.92
N PRO A 563 10.43 5.85 -12.05
CA PRO A 563 10.69 5.24 -13.35
C PRO A 563 9.45 5.31 -14.25
N GLU A 564 9.68 5.43 -15.57
CA GLU A 564 8.62 5.62 -16.58
C GLU A 564 7.48 4.59 -16.51
N ARG A 565 7.81 3.33 -16.21
CA ARG A 565 6.82 2.24 -16.04
C ARG A 565 5.79 2.50 -14.94
N GLU A 566 6.11 3.34 -13.96
CA GLU A 566 5.26 3.69 -12.81
C GLU A 566 4.46 4.97 -13.07
N TYR A 567 4.68 5.69 -14.18
CA TYR A 567 3.91 6.90 -14.51
C TYR A 567 2.39 6.71 -14.51
N PRO A 568 1.83 5.56 -14.97
CA PRO A 568 0.39 5.31 -14.88
C PRO A 568 -0.13 5.15 -13.44
N LEU A 569 0.74 4.94 -12.45
CA LEU A 569 0.40 4.75 -11.05
C LEU A 569 0.56 6.05 -10.23
N LEU A 570 1.25 7.05 -10.76
CA LEU A 570 1.52 8.28 -10.02
C LEU A 570 0.30 9.20 -9.96
N ASP A 571 -0.05 9.59 -8.74
CA ASP A 571 -1.14 10.51 -8.44
C ASP A 571 -0.74 11.48 -7.31
N ARG A 572 -0.75 12.78 -7.64
CA ARG A 572 -0.44 13.87 -6.71
C ARG A 572 -1.42 13.91 -5.54
N SER A 573 -2.70 13.65 -5.79
CA SER A 573 -3.75 13.72 -4.78
C SER A 573 -3.62 12.57 -3.78
N GLU A 574 -3.27 11.36 -4.24
CA GLU A 574 -2.98 10.24 -3.34
C GLU A 574 -1.72 10.48 -2.50
N ALA A 575 -0.66 11.05 -3.09
CA ALA A 575 0.52 11.45 -2.33
C ALA A 575 0.18 12.49 -1.24
N LEU A 576 -0.55 13.56 -1.59
CA LEU A 576 -0.96 14.59 -0.64
C LEU A 576 -1.84 14.02 0.47
N TRP A 577 -2.82 13.18 0.14
CA TRP A 577 -3.67 12.53 1.12
C TRP A 577 -2.87 11.73 2.16
N MET A 578 -1.91 10.91 1.71
CA MET A 578 -1.04 10.16 2.63
C MET A 578 -0.18 11.07 3.50
N LEU A 579 0.32 12.18 2.94
CA LEU A 579 1.16 13.14 3.68
C LEU A 579 0.32 13.93 4.69
N ASP A 580 -0.89 14.36 4.32
CA ASP A 580 -1.81 15.09 5.19
C ASP A 580 -2.29 14.21 6.37
N ASP A 581 -2.51 12.91 6.16
CA ASP A 581 -2.87 11.97 7.23
C ASP A 581 -1.74 11.80 8.27
N VAL A 582 -0.48 11.79 7.80
CA VAL A 582 0.70 11.59 8.65
C VAL A 582 1.20 12.89 9.29
N LEU A 583 1.15 14.02 8.58
CA LEU A 583 1.74 15.28 9.02
C LEU A 583 0.72 16.31 9.50
N GLY A 584 -0.52 16.23 9.01
CA GLY A 584 -1.45 17.36 8.99
C GLY A 584 -1.18 18.29 7.80
N GLU A 585 -2.15 19.14 7.45
CA GLU A 585 -2.06 20.01 6.26
C GLU A 585 -0.94 21.05 6.35
N ASP A 586 -0.53 21.42 7.56
CA ASP A 586 0.58 22.33 7.88
C ASP A 586 1.96 21.64 7.90
N GLY A 587 2.00 20.32 7.66
CA GLY A 587 3.22 19.53 7.70
C GLY A 587 3.73 19.20 9.11
N ARG A 588 2.94 19.45 10.17
CA ARG A 588 3.37 19.20 11.55
C ARG A 588 2.28 18.84 12.56
N SER A 589 1.08 19.43 12.48
CA SER A 589 0.04 19.32 13.51
C SER A 589 -0.35 17.89 13.89
N ARG A 590 -0.30 16.94 12.95
CA ARG A 590 -0.62 15.52 13.21
C ARG A 590 0.59 14.65 13.47
N TRP A 591 1.82 15.16 13.34
CA TRP A 591 3.05 14.38 13.54
C TRP A 591 3.24 14.01 15.03
N ASP A 592 2.69 12.87 15.42
CA ASP A 592 2.85 12.26 16.75
C ASP A 592 3.48 10.87 16.58
N VAL A 593 4.80 10.80 16.69
CA VAL A 593 5.57 9.54 16.58
C VAL A 593 6.22 9.17 17.91
N LYS A 594 6.15 7.87 18.24
CA LYS A 594 6.70 7.33 19.49
C LYS A 594 7.72 6.23 19.21
N PRO A 595 8.87 6.22 19.91
CA PRO A 595 9.84 5.15 19.78
C PRO A 595 9.27 3.85 20.34
N LEU A 596 9.52 2.74 19.65
CA LEU A 596 9.10 1.42 20.11
C LEU A 596 10.07 0.87 21.18
N ARG A 597 9.49 0.23 22.19
CA ARG A 597 10.25 -0.55 23.17
C ARG A 597 10.93 -1.73 22.47
N LYS A 598 12.21 -1.96 22.81
CA LYS A 598 13.04 -3.00 22.15
C LYS A 598 12.77 -4.41 22.67
N ASP A 599 12.13 -4.54 23.82
CA ASP A 599 11.81 -5.83 24.45
C ASP A 599 10.72 -6.60 23.69
N ARG A 600 10.61 -7.91 23.96
CA ARG A 600 9.66 -8.78 23.25
C ARG A 600 8.21 -8.37 23.48
N ALA A 601 7.89 -7.93 24.69
CA ALA A 601 6.54 -7.46 25.04
C ALA A 601 6.16 -6.22 24.24
N GLY A 602 7.02 -5.18 24.21
CA GLY A 602 6.75 -3.97 23.46
C GLY A 602 6.64 -4.18 21.95
N ARG A 603 7.42 -5.11 21.38
CA ARG A 603 7.26 -5.51 19.97
C ARG A 603 5.92 -6.20 19.69
N ALA A 604 5.43 -7.01 20.63
CA ALA A 604 4.15 -7.71 20.48
C ALA A 604 2.96 -6.74 20.59
N GLU A 605 2.98 -5.85 21.58
CA GLU A 605 1.99 -4.78 21.76
C GLU A 605 1.91 -3.87 20.53
N ALA A 606 3.06 -3.38 20.04
CA ALA A 606 3.11 -2.58 18.82
C ALA A 606 2.63 -3.36 17.59
N GLY A 607 2.95 -4.66 17.53
CA GLY A 607 2.48 -5.55 16.48
C GLY A 607 0.95 -5.63 16.45
N GLU A 608 0.31 -5.75 17.60
CA GLU A 608 -1.16 -5.78 17.75
C GLU A 608 -1.79 -4.41 17.46
N GLU A 609 -1.19 -3.32 17.92
CA GLU A 609 -1.66 -1.97 17.65
C GLU A 609 -1.59 -1.65 16.14
N ASP A 610 -0.48 -2.01 15.47
CA ASP A 610 -0.34 -1.92 14.02
C ASP A 610 -1.46 -2.73 13.32
N ARG A 611 -1.85 -3.91 13.83
CA ARG A 611 -2.98 -4.68 13.27
C ARG A 611 -4.29 -3.92 13.38
N ARG A 612 -4.59 -3.37 14.56
CA ARG A 612 -5.84 -2.62 14.79
C ARG A 612 -5.92 -1.36 13.93
N ARG A 613 -4.81 -0.63 13.77
CA ARG A 613 -4.74 0.55 12.89
C ARG A 613 -4.95 0.18 11.43
N PHE A 614 -4.25 -0.85 10.97
CA PHE A 614 -4.37 -1.33 9.60
C PHE A 614 -5.77 -1.87 9.29
N ALA A 615 -6.43 -2.48 10.27
CA ALA A 615 -7.82 -2.90 10.19
C ALA A 615 -8.79 -1.72 9.99
N ARG A 616 -8.67 -0.68 10.83
CA ARG A 616 -9.47 0.55 10.69
C ARG A 616 -9.27 1.20 9.33
N GLN A 617 -8.03 1.24 8.87
CA GLN A 617 -7.74 1.76 7.53
C GLN A 617 -8.40 0.93 6.43
N ALA A 618 -8.39 -0.41 6.54
CA ALA A 618 -9.07 -1.27 5.58
C ALA A 618 -10.60 -1.04 5.56
N GLN A 619 -11.21 -0.70 6.70
CA GLN A 619 -12.63 -0.30 6.78
C GLN A 619 -12.85 1.03 6.05
N SER A 620 -12.03 2.05 6.31
CA SER A 620 -12.13 3.33 5.58
C SER A 620 -11.88 3.20 4.07
N ASP A 621 -10.98 2.30 3.65
CA ASP A 621 -10.80 1.96 2.24
C ASP A 621 -12.07 1.30 1.64
N LEU A 622 -12.80 0.47 2.40
CA LEU A 622 -14.08 -0.11 1.98
C LEU A 622 -15.15 0.98 1.80
N GLU A 623 -15.24 1.91 2.75
CA GLU A 623 -16.16 3.04 2.72
C GLU A 623 -15.94 3.90 1.48
N ARG A 624 -14.68 4.31 1.24
CA ARG A 624 -14.31 5.10 0.05
C ARG A 624 -14.65 4.36 -1.24
N ARG A 625 -14.40 3.06 -1.30
CA ARG A 625 -14.72 2.23 -2.47
C ARG A 625 -16.22 2.12 -2.72
N PHE A 626 -17.03 2.01 -1.67
CA PHE A 626 -18.48 2.01 -1.79
C PHE A 626 -18.98 3.34 -2.36
N ILE A 627 -18.47 4.47 -1.84
CA ILE A 627 -18.80 5.81 -2.34
C ILE A 627 -18.38 5.95 -3.81
N ASP A 628 -17.17 5.52 -4.20
CA ASP A 628 -16.72 5.54 -5.59
C ASP A 628 -17.60 4.69 -6.52
N CYS A 629 -18.17 3.59 -6.01
CA CYS A 629 -19.11 2.75 -6.77
C CYS A 629 -20.48 3.43 -6.89
N LEU A 630 -20.96 4.05 -5.82
CA LEU A 630 -22.20 4.82 -5.81
C LEU A 630 -22.11 6.00 -6.78
N ASP A 631 -21.00 6.73 -6.79
CA ASP A 631 -20.77 7.85 -7.69
C ASP A 631 -20.78 7.40 -9.15
N ARG A 632 -20.04 6.32 -9.48
CA ARG A 632 -20.06 5.73 -10.83
C ARG A 632 -21.43 5.23 -11.24
N TRP A 633 -22.23 4.72 -10.30
CA TRP A 633 -23.58 4.28 -10.57
C TRP A 633 -24.51 5.48 -10.82
N LEU A 634 -24.38 6.56 -10.05
CA LEU A 634 -25.15 7.79 -10.25
C LEU A 634 -24.78 8.49 -11.58
N ASP A 635 -23.52 8.44 -11.99
CA ASP A 635 -23.03 9.05 -13.24
C ASP A 635 -23.45 8.29 -14.50
N ASP A 636 -23.90 7.03 -14.38
CA ASP A 636 -24.33 6.23 -15.52
C ASP A 636 -25.75 6.67 -15.96
N PRO A 637 -25.90 7.21 -17.19
CA PRO A 637 -27.19 7.72 -17.69
C PRO A 637 -28.30 6.66 -17.69
N ALA A 638 -27.96 5.37 -17.71
CA ALA A 638 -28.94 4.28 -17.64
C ALA A 638 -29.72 4.25 -16.32
N ASN A 639 -29.16 4.82 -15.24
CA ASN A 639 -29.77 4.81 -13.92
C ASN A 639 -30.68 6.02 -13.66
N GLN A 640 -30.75 6.98 -14.61
CA GLN A 640 -31.65 8.15 -14.55
C GLN A 640 -31.53 8.94 -13.24
N ALA A 641 -30.29 9.15 -12.79
CA ALA A 641 -29.99 9.92 -11.61
C ALA A 641 -29.44 11.31 -11.99
N ASP A 642 -29.88 12.34 -11.26
CA ASP A 642 -29.35 13.70 -11.37
C ASP A 642 -28.59 14.03 -10.06
N VAL A 643 -27.40 14.60 -10.16
CA VAL A 643 -26.51 14.87 -9.01
C VAL A 643 -26.29 16.37 -8.85
N GLU A 644 -26.53 16.89 -7.65
CA GLU A 644 -26.30 18.30 -7.28
C GLU A 644 -25.42 18.39 -6.04
N HIS A 645 -24.47 19.33 -6.06
CA HIS A 645 -23.61 19.63 -4.91
C HIS A 645 -24.09 20.93 -4.27
N GLU A 646 -24.69 20.84 -3.09
CA GLU A 646 -25.16 22.00 -2.32
C GLU A 646 -24.62 21.95 -0.88
N GLU A 647 -24.40 23.12 -0.29
CA GLU A 647 -24.19 23.22 1.16
C GLU A 647 -25.48 22.83 1.87
N THR A 648 -25.42 21.77 2.67
CA THR A 648 -26.62 21.26 3.32
C THR A 648 -26.87 22.02 4.62
N PRO A 649 -28.13 22.05 5.13
CA PRO A 649 -28.47 22.77 6.36
C PRO A 649 -27.69 22.33 7.60
N THR A 650 -26.94 21.21 7.51
CA THR A 650 -26.05 20.72 8.56
C THR A 650 -24.63 21.31 8.53
N GLY A 651 -24.36 22.30 7.67
CA GLY A 651 -23.05 22.97 7.60
C GLY A 651 -21.92 22.07 7.07
N ARG A 652 -22.27 21.00 6.36
CA ARG A 652 -21.32 20.09 5.70
C ARG A 652 -21.63 20.04 4.20
N GLN A 653 -20.59 19.85 3.39
CA GLN A 653 -20.70 19.57 1.96
C GLN A 653 -21.27 18.14 1.78
N GLY A 654 -22.58 18.02 1.67
CA GLY A 654 -23.28 16.74 1.43
C GLY A 654 -23.63 16.57 -0.04
N LYS A 655 -23.56 15.34 -0.56
CA LYS A 655 -23.96 15.06 -1.96
C LYS A 655 -25.47 14.83 -2.01
N GLN A 656 -26.21 15.68 -2.73
CA GLN A 656 -27.62 15.42 -3.03
C GLN A 656 -27.75 14.73 -4.38
N PHE A 657 -28.63 13.73 -4.46
CA PHE A 657 -28.94 13.08 -5.72
C PHE A 657 -30.43 12.78 -5.83
N THR A 658 -30.93 12.86 -7.06
CA THR A 658 -32.31 12.61 -7.42
C THR A 658 -32.40 11.26 -8.13
N LEU A 659 -33.30 10.39 -7.68
CA LEU A 659 -33.64 9.14 -8.36
C LEU A 659 -35.06 9.24 -8.96
N ARG A 660 -35.34 8.42 -9.96
CA ARG A 660 -36.67 8.28 -10.56
C ARG A 660 -37.43 7.11 -9.95
N ARG A 661 -38.62 7.39 -9.42
CA ARG A 661 -39.57 6.37 -8.98
C ARG A 661 -40.16 5.63 -10.16
N ARG A 662 -40.88 4.55 -9.87
CA ARG A 662 -41.59 3.74 -10.88
C ARG A 662 -42.62 4.54 -11.69
N ASP A 663 -43.27 5.52 -11.07
CA ASP A 663 -44.24 6.41 -11.72
C ASP A 663 -43.58 7.57 -12.48
N GLY A 664 -42.24 7.65 -12.49
CA GLY A 664 -41.45 8.69 -13.13
C GLY A 664 -41.26 9.95 -12.28
N SER A 665 -41.89 10.05 -11.11
CA SER A 665 -41.67 11.17 -10.19
C SER A 665 -40.28 11.13 -9.56
N PRO A 666 -39.68 12.28 -9.25
CA PRO A 666 -38.37 12.33 -8.60
C PRO A 666 -38.46 11.98 -7.10
N ILE A 667 -37.35 11.52 -6.54
CA ILE A 667 -37.12 11.49 -5.11
C ILE A 667 -35.68 11.90 -4.81
N ARG A 668 -35.51 12.82 -3.87
CA ARG A 668 -34.20 13.40 -3.53
C ARG A 668 -33.67 12.86 -2.21
N TRP A 669 -32.40 12.47 -2.24
CA TRP A 669 -31.65 11.99 -1.10
C TRP A 669 -30.40 12.82 -0.89
N GLU A 670 -30.05 13.03 0.36
CA GLU A 670 -28.79 13.59 0.83
C GLU A 670 -27.92 12.47 1.40
N SER A 671 -26.69 12.38 0.92
CA SER A 671 -25.67 11.45 1.38
C SER A 671 -24.68 12.13 2.32
N VAL A 672 -24.50 11.58 3.52
CA VAL A 672 -23.56 12.08 4.54
C VAL A 672 -22.70 10.94 5.06
N ALA A 673 -21.40 10.97 4.79
CA ALA A 673 -20.46 9.97 5.29
C ALA A 673 -20.09 10.21 6.76
N GLN A 674 -19.87 9.12 7.51
CA GLN A 674 -19.32 9.10 8.87
C GLN A 674 -19.93 10.14 9.84
N LYS A 675 -21.27 10.27 9.86
CA LYS A 675 -21.94 11.18 10.79
C LYS A 675 -22.07 10.53 12.16
N PRO A 676 -21.44 11.05 13.23
CA PRO A 676 -21.63 10.50 14.57
C PRO A 676 -23.09 10.66 15.03
N LEU A 677 -23.69 9.57 15.51
CA LEU A 677 -25.02 9.54 16.11
C LEU A 677 -24.87 9.28 17.61
N HIS A 678 -24.49 10.33 18.35
CA HIS A 678 -24.12 10.24 19.78
C HIS A 678 -25.23 9.64 20.65
N ALA A 679 -26.50 9.99 20.41
CA ALA A 679 -27.63 9.46 21.15
C ALA A 679 -27.82 7.94 21.01
N GLN A 680 -27.23 7.33 19.99
CA GLN A 680 -27.29 5.90 19.70
C GLN A 680 -25.93 5.20 19.87
N GLY A 681 -24.89 5.93 20.29
CA GLY A 681 -23.54 5.37 20.50
C GLY A 681 -22.94 4.74 19.25
N THR A 682 -23.25 5.25 18.06
CA THR A 682 -22.85 4.62 16.80
C THR A 682 -22.54 5.62 15.69
N VAL A 683 -21.72 5.20 14.74
CA VAL A 683 -21.37 5.97 13.54
C VAL A 683 -21.66 5.07 12.34
N PRO A 684 -22.72 5.32 11.55
CA PRO A 684 -22.91 4.63 10.27
C PRO A 684 -21.86 5.08 9.26
N ASP A 685 -21.44 4.17 8.38
CA ASP A 685 -20.48 4.44 7.32
C ASP A 685 -21.03 5.49 6.34
N LEU A 686 -22.32 5.36 6.00
CA LEU A 686 -23.06 6.32 5.20
C LEU A 686 -24.47 6.51 5.77
N LEU A 687 -24.90 7.76 5.92
CA LEU A 687 -26.27 8.11 6.26
C LEU A 687 -26.94 8.73 5.04
N LEU A 688 -28.04 8.11 4.59
CA LEU A 688 -28.88 8.59 3.50
C LEU A 688 -30.16 9.19 4.07
N ARG A 689 -30.36 10.49 3.88
CA ARG A 689 -31.53 11.23 4.39
C ARG A 689 -32.40 11.69 3.22
N PRO A 690 -33.74 11.58 3.30
CA PRO A 690 -34.58 12.25 2.33
C PRO A 690 -34.46 13.76 2.49
N VAL A 691 -34.48 14.49 1.37
CA VAL A 691 -34.52 15.96 1.41
C VAL A 691 -35.84 16.42 2.04
N ALA A 692 -35.82 17.54 2.76
CA ALA A 692 -36.99 18.05 3.46
C ALA A 692 -38.18 18.28 2.51
N GLY A 693 -39.36 17.80 2.92
CA GLY A 693 -40.60 17.90 2.13
C GLY A 693 -40.82 16.80 1.10
N GLU A 694 -39.87 15.87 0.92
CA GLU A 694 -40.08 14.67 0.11
C GLU A 694 -41.15 13.76 0.74
N THR A 695 -42.02 13.19 -0.10
CA THR A 695 -43.04 12.23 0.31
C THR A 695 -42.98 10.97 -0.53
N THR A 696 -43.14 9.80 0.05
CA THR A 696 -43.30 8.50 -0.63
C THR A 696 -44.54 8.48 -1.54
N SER A 697 -44.67 7.43 -2.37
CA SER A 697 -45.78 7.24 -3.31
C SER A 697 -47.15 7.18 -2.62
N ASP A 698 -47.20 6.85 -1.32
CA ASP A 698 -48.40 6.83 -0.48
C ASP A 698 -48.57 8.10 0.39
N GLY A 699 -47.74 9.13 0.18
CA GLY A 699 -47.85 10.44 0.83
C GLY A 699 -47.21 10.56 2.22
N ALA A 700 -46.45 9.56 2.68
CA ALA A 700 -45.73 9.59 3.95
C ALA A 700 -44.32 10.20 3.78
N ALA A 701 -43.68 10.63 4.86
CA ALA A 701 -42.26 11.01 4.80
C ALA A 701 -41.40 9.74 4.63
N PRO A 702 -40.42 9.72 3.71
CA PRO A 702 -39.47 8.61 3.62
C PRO A 702 -38.65 8.50 4.92
N MET A 703 -38.25 7.29 5.29
CA MET A 703 -37.36 7.08 6.44
C MET A 703 -35.89 7.24 6.04
N PRO A 704 -35.05 7.81 6.92
CA PRO A 704 -33.60 7.82 6.70
C PRO A 704 -33.03 6.40 6.77
N VAL A 705 -31.92 6.18 6.06
CA VAL A 705 -31.23 4.88 5.98
C VAL A 705 -29.80 5.02 6.49
N ALA A 706 -29.45 4.25 7.52
CA ALA A 706 -28.10 4.07 8.02
C ALA A 706 -27.46 2.85 7.35
N VAL A 707 -26.40 3.07 6.57
CA VAL A 707 -25.65 2.02 5.87
C VAL A 707 -24.44 1.60 6.70
N TYR A 708 -24.27 0.28 6.87
CA TYR A 708 -23.13 -0.36 7.51
C TYR A 708 -22.39 -1.27 6.52
N LEU A 709 -21.09 -1.07 6.40
CA LEU A 709 -20.15 -1.76 5.54
C LEU A 709 -19.32 -2.76 6.36
N ASP A 710 -19.86 -3.96 6.52
CA ASP A 710 -19.32 -4.95 7.43
C ASP A 710 -18.30 -5.88 6.76
N GLY A 711 -17.14 -6.04 7.39
CA GLY A 711 -16.20 -7.12 7.09
C GLY A 711 -16.29 -8.25 8.11
N TYR A 712 -16.52 -9.50 7.68
CA TYR A 712 -16.65 -10.67 8.59
C TYR A 712 -15.55 -10.70 9.64
N ARG A 713 -14.32 -10.42 9.21
CA ARG A 713 -13.16 -10.43 10.08
C ARG A 713 -13.26 -9.45 11.26
N TRP A 714 -13.80 -8.27 11.02
CA TRP A 714 -13.82 -7.16 11.98
C TRP A 714 -15.06 -7.17 12.88
N HIS A 715 -16.06 -7.98 12.53
CA HIS A 715 -17.33 -8.04 13.24
C HIS A 715 -17.64 -9.43 13.82
N ALA A 716 -17.13 -10.51 13.23
CA ALA A 716 -17.58 -11.88 13.49
C ALA A 716 -16.45 -12.93 13.43
N SER A 717 -15.20 -12.56 13.68
CA SER A 717 -14.08 -13.52 13.73
C SER A 717 -13.67 -13.88 15.14
N ALA A 718 -12.86 -14.93 15.28
CA ALA A 718 -12.34 -15.36 16.58
C ALA A 718 -11.47 -14.27 17.24
N ALA A 719 -10.81 -13.42 16.45
CA ALA A 719 -10.00 -12.31 16.95
C ALA A 719 -10.83 -11.06 17.29
N THR A 720 -11.99 -10.90 16.67
CA THR A 720 -12.87 -9.75 16.86
C THR A 720 -14.32 -10.17 16.66
N ASN A 721 -15.04 -10.27 17.77
CA ASN A 721 -16.45 -10.66 17.79
C ASN A 721 -17.29 -9.51 18.37
N ARG A 722 -18.01 -8.80 17.51
CA ARG A 722 -18.87 -7.65 17.82
C ARG A 722 -20.35 -7.90 17.50
N ILE A 723 -20.71 -9.14 17.13
CA ILE A 723 -22.03 -9.51 16.61
C ILE A 723 -23.17 -9.00 17.52
N ALA A 724 -23.08 -9.27 18.83
CA ALA A 724 -24.09 -8.85 19.80
C ALA A 724 -24.21 -7.31 19.90
N GLY A 725 -23.08 -6.62 20.06
CA GLY A 725 -23.05 -5.16 20.14
C GLY A 725 -23.55 -4.49 18.85
N ASP A 726 -23.20 -5.02 17.69
CA ASP A 726 -23.68 -4.52 16.40
C ASP A 726 -25.18 -4.71 16.24
N ALA A 727 -25.72 -5.87 16.66
CA ALA A 727 -27.16 -6.12 16.65
C ALA A 727 -27.91 -5.11 17.54
N ALA A 728 -27.40 -4.83 18.74
CA ALA A 728 -27.98 -3.87 19.67
C ALA A 728 -27.97 -2.44 19.11
N LYS A 729 -26.84 -1.96 18.59
CA LYS A 729 -26.71 -0.63 17.95
C LYS A 729 -27.70 -0.45 16.80
N ARG A 730 -27.84 -1.46 15.95
CA ARG A 730 -28.75 -1.43 14.80
C ARG A 730 -30.22 -1.48 15.22
N ALA A 731 -30.55 -2.27 16.25
CA ALA A 731 -31.90 -2.31 16.79
C ALA A 731 -32.30 -0.97 17.43
N ARG A 732 -31.36 -0.28 18.12
CA ARG A 732 -31.60 1.05 18.69
C ARG A 732 -31.87 2.10 17.60
N LEU A 733 -31.07 2.11 16.51
CA LEU A 733 -31.35 2.98 15.35
C LEU A 733 -32.75 2.76 14.77
N ARG A 734 -33.19 1.51 14.72
CA ARG A 734 -34.54 1.16 14.26
C ARG A 734 -35.63 1.60 15.22
N ALA A 735 -35.39 1.47 16.53
CA ALA A 735 -36.30 1.99 17.55
C ALA A 735 -36.46 3.52 17.41
N ASP A 736 -35.43 4.22 16.96
CA ASP A 736 -35.43 5.68 16.75
C ASP A 736 -35.93 6.12 15.36
N GLY A 737 -36.55 5.22 14.60
CA GLY A 737 -37.20 5.57 13.33
C GLY A 737 -36.24 5.68 12.14
N MET A 738 -35.14 4.92 12.14
CA MET A 738 -34.26 4.77 10.99
C MET A 738 -34.33 3.34 10.42
N LEU A 739 -34.08 3.18 9.12
CA LEU A 739 -33.80 1.88 8.53
C LEU A 739 -32.30 1.60 8.56
N VAL A 740 -31.92 0.32 8.64
CA VAL A 740 -30.53 -0.10 8.68
C VAL A 740 -30.25 -0.98 7.46
N TRP A 741 -29.21 -0.65 6.70
CA TRP A 741 -28.78 -1.45 5.56
C TRP A 741 -27.38 -2.00 5.76
N GLN A 742 -27.26 -3.32 5.74
CA GLN A 742 -26.02 -4.05 6.04
C GLN A 742 -25.47 -4.60 4.73
N ILE A 743 -24.27 -4.16 4.36
CA ILE A 743 -23.60 -4.50 3.10
C ILE A 743 -22.23 -5.07 3.46
N THR A 744 -21.88 -6.23 2.91
CA THR A 744 -20.58 -6.85 3.19
C THR A 744 -19.51 -6.37 2.22
N TRP A 745 -18.23 -6.51 2.61
CA TRP A 745 -17.09 -6.35 1.69
C TRP A 745 -17.31 -7.08 0.36
N ASP A 746 -17.80 -8.32 0.41
CA ASP A 746 -18.06 -9.15 -0.77
C ASP A 746 -19.12 -8.53 -1.70
N ASP A 747 -20.11 -7.85 -1.14
CA ASP A 747 -21.19 -7.22 -1.91
C ASP A 747 -20.67 -5.98 -2.67
N VAL A 748 -19.81 -5.17 -2.04
CA VAL A 748 -19.16 -4.01 -2.70
C VAL A 748 -18.23 -4.48 -3.83
N MET A 749 -17.45 -5.53 -3.60
CA MET A 749 -16.56 -6.12 -4.62
C MET A 749 -17.33 -6.66 -5.82
N ALA A 750 -18.44 -7.35 -5.58
CA ALA A 750 -19.30 -7.88 -6.63
C ALA A 750 -19.91 -6.75 -7.47
N TRP A 751 -20.43 -5.70 -6.80
CA TRP A 751 -21.02 -4.55 -7.46
C TRP A 751 -20.02 -3.77 -8.30
N GLU A 752 -18.80 -3.55 -7.79
CA GLU A 752 -17.78 -2.85 -8.56
C GLU A 752 -17.43 -3.59 -9.87
N LYS A 753 -17.29 -4.91 -9.78
CA LYS A 753 -16.99 -5.74 -10.95
C LYS A 753 -18.10 -5.63 -12.01
N GLU A 754 -19.35 -5.59 -11.58
CA GLU A 754 -20.50 -5.40 -12.46
C GLU A 754 -20.49 -4.03 -13.15
N LEU A 755 -20.27 -2.95 -12.40
CA LEU A 755 -20.17 -1.59 -12.95
C LEU A 755 -19.04 -1.48 -14.00
N ARG A 756 -17.87 -2.07 -13.73
CA ARG A 756 -16.74 -2.11 -14.68
C ARG A 756 -17.11 -2.85 -15.97
N ALA A 757 -17.85 -3.95 -15.86
CA ALA A 757 -18.29 -4.72 -17.03
C ALA A 757 -19.32 -3.96 -17.89
N ARG A 758 -20.23 -3.19 -17.28
CA ARG A 758 -21.24 -2.39 -17.98
C ARG A 758 -20.65 -1.22 -18.76
N ALA A 759 -19.60 -0.59 -18.24
CA ALA A 759 -18.97 0.59 -18.83
C ALA A 759 -18.23 0.35 -20.18
N GLY A 760 -18.44 -0.80 -20.85
CA GLY A 760 -17.86 -1.08 -22.17
C GLY A 760 -16.33 -1.21 -22.19
N ARG A 761 -15.66 -1.08 -21.03
CA ARG A 761 -14.27 -1.49 -20.85
C ARG A 761 -14.27 -3.01 -20.87
N GLY A 762 -14.21 -3.57 -22.08
CA GLY A 762 -13.85 -4.98 -22.26
C GLY A 762 -12.68 -5.30 -21.34
N ALA A 763 -12.67 -6.50 -20.76
CA ALA A 763 -11.65 -7.01 -19.85
C ALA A 763 -10.23 -7.02 -20.49
N ALA A 764 -9.70 -5.82 -20.72
CA ALA A 764 -8.44 -5.49 -21.32
C ALA A 764 -7.75 -4.51 -20.36
N ALA A 765 -6.91 -5.10 -19.52
CA ALA A 765 -5.63 -4.56 -19.08
C ALA A 765 -5.62 -3.10 -18.60
N GLY A 766 -5.70 -2.91 -17.29
CA GLY A 766 -5.26 -1.67 -16.64
C GLY A 766 -5.99 -1.37 -15.35
N GLY A 767 -5.34 -1.67 -14.22
CA GLY A 767 -5.75 -1.20 -12.90
C GLY A 767 -6.48 -2.24 -12.07
N ASP A 768 -5.73 -2.86 -11.16
CA ASP A 768 -6.22 -3.63 -10.00
C ASP A 768 -6.59 -5.12 -10.20
N GLU A 769 -5.65 -5.92 -10.75
CA GLU A 769 -5.60 -7.37 -10.52
C GLU A 769 -5.25 -7.70 -9.05
N GLY A 770 -4.66 -6.75 -8.29
CA GLY A 770 -4.37 -6.88 -6.86
C GLY A 770 -5.62 -7.09 -6.00
N ALA A 771 -6.74 -6.43 -6.35
CA ALA A 771 -8.03 -6.74 -5.76
C ALA A 771 -8.50 -8.17 -6.06
N GLN A 772 -8.23 -8.72 -7.26
CA GLN A 772 -8.60 -10.11 -7.62
C GLN A 772 -7.71 -11.16 -6.93
N ALA A 773 -6.45 -10.83 -6.65
CA ALA A 773 -5.51 -11.64 -5.87
C ALA A 773 -5.91 -11.78 -4.39
N LEU A 774 -6.48 -10.71 -3.81
CA LEU A 774 -6.93 -10.65 -2.42
C LEU A 774 -8.35 -11.18 -2.22
N VAL A 775 -9.18 -11.26 -3.28
CA VAL A 775 -10.55 -11.77 -3.18
C VAL A 775 -10.63 -13.18 -2.56
N PRO A 776 -9.79 -14.18 -2.90
CA PRO A 776 -9.83 -15.48 -2.22
C PRO A 776 -9.41 -15.41 -0.74
N ALA A 777 -8.51 -14.48 -0.38
CA ALA A 777 -7.98 -14.31 0.96
C ALA A 777 -8.91 -13.48 1.88
N LEU A 778 -9.68 -12.54 1.31
CA LEU A 778 -10.63 -11.68 2.02
C LEU A 778 -12.06 -12.25 2.00
N ALA A 779 -12.48 -12.81 0.87
CA ALA A 779 -13.87 -13.23 0.60
C ALA A 779 -14.08 -14.77 0.69
N GLY A 780 -13.02 -15.57 0.66
CA GLY A 780 -13.12 -17.02 0.61
C GLY A 780 -13.79 -17.55 -0.67
N SER A 781 -13.77 -18.88 -0.88
CA SER A 781 -14.45 -19.55 -2.01
C SER A 781 -15.98 -19.42 -1.96
N SER A 782 -16.53 -18.95 -0.84
CA SER A 782 -17.96 -18.73 -0.61
C SER A 782 -18.47 -17.37 -1.12
N ALA A 783 -17.58 -16.50 -1.62
CA ALA A 783 -17.91 -15.18 -2.21
C ALA A 783 -18.82 -15.22 -3.46
N ARG A 784 -19.15 -16.41 -3.98
CA ARG A 784 -19.91 -16.56 -5.24
C ARG A 784 -21.43 -16.47 -5.09
N ALA A 785 -21.98 -16.38 -3.89
CA ALA A 785 -23.42 -16.30 -3.70
C ALA A 785 -23.76 -15.20 -2.69
N ALA A 786 -24.13 -14.01 -3.18
CA ALA A 786 -24.82 -13.04 -2.36
C ALA A 786 -26.31 -13.45 -2.22
N TRP A 787 -26.85 -13.09 -1.08
CA TRP A 787 -28.07 -13.56 -0.45
C TRP A 787 -29.35 -12.92 -1.01
N PRO A 788 -30.55 -13.52 -0.85
CA PRO A 788 -30.84 -14.83 -0.25
C PRO A 788 -30.42 -16.02 -1.11
N PRO A 789 -30.14 -17.19 -0.51
CA PRO A 789 -29.48 -18.34 -1.15
C PRO A 789 -30.48 -19.15 -2.00
N TYR A 790 -31.60 -18.54 -2.35
CA TYR A 790 -32.72 -19.19 -2.99
C TYR A 790 -32.86 -18.61 -4.38
N ALA A 791 -32.76 -19.48 -5.39
CA ALA A 791 -33.13 -19.11 -6.75
C ALA A 791 -34.56 -18.56 -6.77
N VAL A 792 -34.79 -17.53 -7.57
CA VAL A 792 -36.12 -16.94 -7.78
C VAL A 792 -36.92 -17.66 -8.88
N ASP A 793 -36.31 -18.67 -9.50
CA ASP A 793 -36.91 -19.47 -10.56
C ASP A 793 -37.66 -20.69 -10.00
N GLY A 794 -38.90 -20.89 -10.44
CA GLY A 794 -39.74 -22.04 -10.08
C GLY A 794 -40.35 -21.99 -8.67
N GLU A 795 -41.50 -22.65 -8.46
CA GLU A 795 -42.25 -22.57 -7.19
C GLU A 795 -41.70 -23.47 -6.04
N SER A 796 -40.58 -24.17 -6.27
CA SER A 796 -40.01 -25.10 -5.29
C SER A 796 -39.14 -24.43 -4.24
N THR A 797 -38.56 -23.27 -4.54
CA THR A 797 -37.69 -22.51 -3.65
C THR A 797 -38.46 -21.41 -2.90
N PRO A 798 -37.99 -20.96 -1.72
CA PRO A 798 -38.55 -19.78 -1.05
C PRO A 798 -38.61 -18.53 -1.95
N GLY A 799 -37.54 -18.23 -2.69
CA GLY A 799 -37.48 -17.07 -3.58
C GLY A 799 -38.48 -17.16 -4.72
N GLY A 800 -38.56 -18.29 -5.41
CA GLY A 800 -39.51 -18.46 -6.50
C GLY A 800 -40.97 -18.56 -6.04
N ARG A 801 -41.25 -19.04 -4.81
CA ARG A 801 -42.58 -18.89 -4.20
C ARG A 801 -42.95 -17.43 -3.94
N ALA A 802 -42.03 -16.64 -3.37
CA ALA A 802 -42.24 -15.21 -3.15
C ALA A 802 -42.53 -14.50 -4.47
N ARG A 803 -41.72 -14.77 -5.50
CA ARG A 803 -41.89 -14.25 -6.87
C ARG A 803 -43.23 -14.64 -7.48
N SER A 804 -43.60 -15.92 -7.47
CA SER A 804 -44.88 -16.38 -8.04
C SER A 804 -46.09 -15.81 -7.29
N ASN A 805 -46.01 -15.67 -5.97
CA ASN A 805 -47.06 -14.99 -5.19
C ASN A 805 -47.18 -13.51 -5.56
N TRP A 806 -46.07 -12.83 -5.78
CA TRP A 806 -46.06 -11.42 -6.21
C TRP A 806 -46.67 -11.25 -7.60
N VAL A 807 -46.32 -12.13 -8.54
CA VAL A 807 -46.94 -12.18 -9.88
C VAL A 807 -48.45 -12.46 -9.79
N ARG A 808 -48.89 -13.37 -8.90
CA ARG A 808 -50.32 -13.63 -8.67
C ARG A 808 -51.08 -12.39 -8.18
N GLN A 809 -50.39 -11.48 -7.49
CA GLN A 809 -50.92 -10.18 -7.07
C GLN A 809 -50.85 -9.10 -8.18
N ARG A 810 -50.56 -9.51 -9.42
CA ARG A 810 -50.39 -8.64 -10.60
C ARG A 810 -49.29 -7.59 -10.45
N GLN A 811 -48.25 -7.91 -9.67
CA GLN A 811 -47.09 -7.05 -9.48
C GLN A 811 -45.92 -7.48 -10.37
N ASP A 812 -44.93 -6.59 -10.52
CA ASP A 812 -43.75 -6.83 -11.35
C ASP A 812 -42.79 -7.81 -10.65
N PRO A 813 -42.50 -8.99 -11.24
CA PRO A 813 -41.55 -9.93 -10.66
C PRO A 813 -40.14 -9.36 -10.46
N ALA A 814 -39.75 -8.34 -11.24
CA ALA A 814 -38.41 -7.73 -11.14
C ALA A 814 -38.14 -7.13 -9.75
N GLU A 815 -39.18 -6.80 -8.98
CA GLU A 815 -39.03 -6.28 -7.61
C GLU A 815 -38.53 -7.35 -6.63
N ILE A 816 -39.05 -8.58 -6.75
CA ILE A 816 -38.52 -9.74 -6.02
C ILE A 816 -37.13 -10.08 -6.56
N ASP A 817 -36.93 -10.05 -7.87
CA ASP A 817 -35.64 -10.38 -8.49
C ASP A 817 -34.53 -9.44 -7.98
N ARG A 818 -34.78 -8.13 -7.84
CA ARG A 818 -33.83 -7.15 -7.27
C ARG A 818 -33.55 -7.39 -5.79
N LEU A 819 -34.58 -7.70 -4.99
CA LEU A 819 -34.41 -8.03 -3.58
C LEU A 819 -33.52 -9.26 -3.37
N PHE A 820 -33.61 -10.25 -4.28
CA PHE A 820 -32.79 -11.46 -4.27
C PHE A 820 -31.45 -11.33 -5.03
N ALA A 821 -31.19 -10.20 -5.69
CA ALA A 821 -29.93 -9.96 -6.41
C ALA A 821 -28.76 -9.57 -5.49
N GLY A 822 -29.05 -9.14 -4.26
CA GLY A 822 -28.05 -8.81 -3.23
C GLY A 822 -28.38 -7.56 -2.43
N ALA A 823 -27.56 -7.26 -1.42
CA ALA A 823 -27.78 -6.14 -0.51
C ALA A 823 -27.74 -4.77 -1.23
N VAL A 824 -26.79 -4.56 -2.15
CA VAL A 824 -26.66 -3.29 -2.88
C VAL A 824 -27.79 -3.07 -3.87
N PRO A 825 -28.14 -4.01 -4.78
CA PRO A 825 -29.31 -3.86 -5.65
C PRO A 825 -30.61 -3.59 -4.89
N ALA A 826 -30.80 -4.25 -3.75
CA ALA A 826 -31.97 -4.04 -2.90
C ALA A 826 -31.99 -2.63 -2.26
N LEU A 827 -30.83 -2.11 -1.80
CA LEU A 827 -30.72 -0.74 -1.29
C LEU A 827 -31.12 0.28 -2.37
N LEU A 828 -30.52 0.16 -3.56
CA LEU A 828 -30.77 1.09 -4.66
C LEU A 828 -32.24 1.04 -5.11
N ALA A 829 -32.86 -0.14 -5.10
CA ALA A 829 -34.30 -0.29 -5.35
C ALA A 829 -35.16 0.38 -4.28
N PHE A 830 -34.76 0.31 -3.00
CA PHE A 830 -35.47 1.00 -1.91
C PHE A 830 -35.35 2.52 -2.03
N LEU A 831 -34.15 3.04 -2.30
CA LEU A 831 -33.94 4.48 -2.47
C LEU A 831 -34.74 5.04 -3.65
N ALA A 832 -34.90 4.26 -4.72
CA ALA A 832 -35.71 4.65 -5.87
C ALA A 832 -37.23 4.61 -5.60
N ASP A 833 -37.72 3.75 -4.71
CA ASP A 833 -39.15 3.66 -4.34
C ASP A 833 -39.32 3.28 -2.85
N PRO A 834 -39.21 4.24 -1.92
CA PRO A 834 -39.21 3.98 -0.48
C PRO A 834 -40.63 3.86 0.12
N ASP A 835 -41.57 3.24 -0.61
CA ASP A 835 -42.91 2.93 -0.11
C ASP A 835 -42.87 1.78 0.91
N LEU A 836 -42.95 2.12 2.20
CA LEU A 836 -42.89 1.15 3.30
C LEU A 836 -44.00 0.10 3.24
N ARG A 837 -45.18 0.40 2.71
CA ARG A 837 -46.28 -0.59 2.58
C ARG A 837 -45.92 -1.64 1.54
N ARG A 838 -45.32 -1.21 0.43
CA ARG A 838 -44.83 -2.09 -0.63
C ARG A 838 -43.71 -2.98 -0.13
N TRP A 839 -42.70 -2.40 0.53
CA TRP A 839 -41.58 -3.14 1.10
C TRP A 839 -42.02 -4.11 2.21
N HIS A 840 -43.02 -3.74 3.01
CA HIS A 840 -43.65 -4.64 3.96
C HIS A 840 -44.30 -5.85 3.28
N ALA A 841 -45.02 -5.64 2.16
CA ALA A 841 -45.61 -6.74 1.40
C ALA A 841 -44.54 -7.68 0.80
N LEU A 842 -43.46 -7.12 0.25
CA LEU A 842 -42.31 -7.88 -0.27
C LEU A 842 -41.65 -8.72 0.83
N ALA A 843 -41.35 -8.13 1.98
CA ALA A 843 -40.73 -8.82 3.11
C ALA A 843 -41.62 -9.97 3.62
N ARG A 844 -42.93 -9.74 3.75
CA ARG A 844 -43.88 -10.80 4.13
C ARG A 844 -43.89 -11.98 3.17
N LEU A 845 -43.78 -11.73 1.85
CA LEU A 845 -43.70 -12.81 0.86
C LEU A 845 -42.38 -13.57 0.94
N CYS A 846 -41.27 -12.88 1.18
CA CYS A 846 -39.95 -13.49 1.32
C CYS A 846 -39.87 -14.38 2.55
N VAL A 847 -40.31 -13.86 3.70
CA VAL A 847 -40.36 -14.60 4.97
C VAL A 847 -41.40 -15.72 4.90
N GLY A 848 -42.57 -15.47 4.32
CA GLY A 848 -43.62 -16.47 4.10
C GLY A 848 -43.16 -17.62 3.19
N GLY A 849 -42.26 -17.35 2.24
CA GLY A 849 -41.61 -18.35 1.40
C GLY A 849 -40.81 -19.40 2.19
N LEU A 850 -40.40 -19.10 3.42
CA LEU A 850 -39.68 -20.01 4.32
C LEU A 850 -40.60 -20.95 5.11
N LEU A 851 -41.89 -20.62 5.28
CA LEU A 851 -42.81 -21.42 6.09
C LEU A 851 -42.81 -22.92 5.71
N PRO A 852 -42.76 -23.30 4.41
CA PRO A 852 -42.71 -24.72 4.02
C PRO A 852 -41.38 -25.42 4.34
N LEU A 853 -40.34 -24.72 4.78
CA LEU A 853 -39.08 -25.32 5.24
C LEU A 853 -39.20 -25.89 6.66
N ALA A 854 -40.20 -25.45 7.44
CA ALA A 854 -40.46 -26.02 8.75
C ALA A 854 -40.98 -27.45 8.59
N LYS A 855 -40.42 -28.39 9.36
CA LYS A 855 -40.97 -29.75 9.40
C LYS A 855 -42.35 -29.73 10.03
N ARG A 856 -43.29 -30.44 9.42
CA ARG A 856 -44.71 -30.44 9.84
C ARG A 856 -44.91 -30.81 11.31
N GLU A 857 -44.09 -31.71 11.84
CA GLU A 857 -44.10 -32.12 13.25
C GLU A 857 -43.49 -31.10 14.23
N GLU A 858 -42.74 -30.11 13.74
CA GLU A 858 -42.11 -29.07 14.57
C GLU A 858 -42.93 -27.77 14.62
N VAL A 859 -43.96 -27.66 13.78
CA VAL A 859 -44.89 -26.52 13.76
C VAL A 859 -45.96 -26.73 14.82
N VAL A 860 -46.14 -25.76 15.70
CA VAL A 860 -47.08 -25.83 16.82
C VAL A 860 -48.02 -24.63 16.85
N ASP A 861 -49.22 -24.84 17.38
CA ASP A 861 -50.17 -23.78 17.71
C ASP A 861 -50.10 -23.50 19.23
N ALA A 862 -50.09 -22.22 19.61
CA ALA A 862 -49.94 -21.79 21.01
C ALA A 862 -50.79 -20.55 21.30
N SER A 863 -51.16 -20.36 22.57
CA SER A 863 -51.61 -19.04 23.05
C SER A 863 -50.41 -18.10 23.19
N PRO A 864 -50.61 -16.78 23.21
CA PRO A 864 -49.52 -15.81 23.40
C PRO A 864 -48.62 -16.11 24.60
N GLU A 865 -49.18 -16.46 25.75
CA GLU A 865 -48.44 -16.76 26.98
C GLU A 865 -47.71 -18.10 26.89
N ALA A 866 -48.35 -19.13 26.32
CA ALA A 866 -47.73 -20.44 26.13
C ALA A 866 -46.58 -20.41 25.11
N ALA A 867 -46.60 -19.46 24.18
CA ALA A 867 -45.58 -19.31 23.15
C ALA A 867 -44.24 -18.77 23.70
N VAL A 868 -44.24 -17.97 24.77
CA VAL A 868 -43.03 -17.33 25.34
C VAL A 868 -41.90 -18.34 25.62
N PRO A 869 -42.09 -19.37 26.49
CA PRO A 869 -41.03 -20.33 26.78
C PRO A 869 -40.66 -21.21 25.59
N TRP A 870 -41.56 -21.38 24.61
CA TRP A 870 -41.28 -22.11 23.38
C TRP A 870 -40.37 -21.32 22.44
N ILE A 871 -40.67 -20.03 22.22
CA ILE A 871 -39.88 -19.13 21.36
C ILE A 871 -38.47 -19.03 21.89
N GLU A 872 -38.35 -18.77 23.19
CA GLU A 872 -37.08 -18.74 23.91
C GLU A 872 -36.24 -20.02 23.72
N ALA A 873 -36.84 -21.20 23.91
CA ALA A 873 -36.15 -22.46 23.67
C ALA A 873 -35.75 -22.64 22.20
N ALA A 874 -36.61 -22.24 21.26
CA ALA A 874 -36.34 -22.33 19.82
C ALA A 874 -35.17 -21.44 19.38
N LEU A 875 -35.11 -20.20 19.88
CA LEU A 875 -34.01 -19.26 19.61
C LEU A 875 -32.68 -19.76 20.19
N ARG A 876 -32.72 -20.37 21.38
CA ARG A 876 -31.54 -20.94 22.03
C ARG A 876 -31.04 -22.24 21.41
N GLY A 877 -31.89 -22.91 20.62
CA GLY A 877 -31.64 -24.23 20.05
C GLY A 877 -31.84 -25.37 21.05
N ASP A 878 -32.59 -25.11 22.13
CA ASP A 878 -32.84 -26.04 23.23
C ASP A 878 -34.03 -26.97 22.94
N ALA A 879 -34.27 -27.93 23.83
CA ALA A 879 -35.45 -28.76 23.79
C ALA A 879 -36.71 -27.91 24.05
N ARG A 880 -37.57 -27.77 23.04
CA ARG A 880 -38.78 -26.96 23.09
C ARG A 880 -39.85 -27.64 23.98
N PRO A 881 -40.48 -26.93 24.93
CA PRO A 881 -41.55 -27.48 25.76
C PRO A 881 -42.80 -27.83 24.91
N PRO A 882 -43.62 -28.80 25.33
CA PRO A 882 -44.91 -29.06 24.69
C PRO A 882 -45.84 -27.88 24.96
N VAL A 883 -46.42 -27.32 23.89
CA VAL A 883 -47.36 -26.21 23.95
C VAL A 883 -48.60 -26.51 23.11
N SER A 884 -49.74 -25.97 23.51
CA SER A 884 -51.00 -26.04 22.77
C SER A 884 -51.82 -24.77 23.05
N GLY A 885 -52.63 -24.36 22.08
CA GLY A 885 -53.47 -23.17 22.21
C GLY A 885 -53.95 -22.66 20.85
N GLN A 886 -54.60 -21.49 20.85
CA GLN A 886 -55.03 -20.79 19.64
C GLN A 886 -54.49 -19.36 19.67
N GLY A 887 -54.26 -18.79 18.48
CA GLY A 887 -53.83 -17.40 18.29
C GLY A 887 -52.51 -17.30 17.55
N LEU A 888 -51.50 -18.07 17.96
CA LEU A 888 -50.18 -18.07 17.34
C LEU A 888 -49.84 -19.42 16.71
N LYS A 889 -49.11 -19.36 15.59
CA LYS A 889 -48.52 -20.52 14.94
C LYS A 889 -47.02 -20.32 14.78
N LEU A 890 -46.24 -21.24 15.35
CA LEU A 890 -44.80 -21.10 15.53
C LEU A 890 -44.04 -22.01 14.56
N TYR A 891 -43.10 -21.44 13.81
CA TYR A 891 -42.34 -22.14 12.77
C TYR A 891 -40.83 -22.01 13.02
N PRO A 892 -40.19 -23.09 13.48
CA PRO A 892 -38.74 -23.16 13.55
C PRO A 892 -38.19 -23.53 12.17
N VAL A 893 -37.37 -22.66 11.57
CA VAL A 893 -36.80 -22.88 10.24
C VAL A 893 -35.29 -22.73 10.27
N ARG A 894 -34.63 -23.38 9.31
CA ARG A 894 -33.23 -23.13 8.99
C ARG A 894 -33.15 -22.75 7.53
N ASP A 895 -32.42 -21.67 7.25
CA ASP A 895 -32.19 -21.30 5.87
C ASP A 895 -31.14 -22.20 5.20
N ALA A 896 -30.83 -21.96 3.92
CA ALA A 896 -29.86 -22.78 3.18
C ALA A 896 -28.40 -22.64 3.67
N SER A 897 -28.08 -21.59 4.44
CA SER A 897 -26.78 -21.47 5.14
C SER A 897 -26.75 -22.23 6.47
N GLY A 898 -27.92 -22.69 6.92
CA GLY A 898 -28.14 -23.32 8.22
C GLY A 898 -28.38 -22.33 9.36
N LEU A 899 -28.58 -21.04 9.07
CA LEU A 899 -28.95 -20.03 10.06
C LEU A 899 -30.34 -20.36 10.63
N PRO A 900 -30.51 -20.43 11.96
CA PRO A 900 -31.82 -20.54 12.59
C PRO A 900 -32.66 -19.27 12.43
N LEU A 901 -33.93 -19.43 12.03
CA LEU A 901 -34.94 -18.41 12.18
C LEU A 901 -36.17 -18.98 12.89
N THR A 902 -36.81 -18.15 13.71
CA THR A 902 -38.10 -18.47 14.33
C THR A 902 -39.15 -17.54 13.74
N LEU A 903 -40.13 -18.09 13.03
CA LEU A 903 -41.24 -17.33 12.43
C LEU A 903 -42.50 -17.52 13.26
N ILE A 904 -43.22 -16.44 13.49
CA ILE A 904 -44.40 -16.41 14.36
C ILE A 904 -45.55 -15.83 13.55
N GLY A 905 -46.50 -16.69 13.18
CA GLY A 905 -47.73 -16.26 12.52
C GLY A 905 -48.79 -15.93 13.56
N ASP A 906 -49.24 -14.68 13.59
CA ASP A 906 -50.33 -14.24 14.45
C ASP A 906 -51.65 -14.20 13.66
N ALA A 907 -52.53 -15.15 13.97
CA ALA A 907 -53.84 -15.27 13.34
C ALA A 907 -54.87 -14.25 13.86
N LEU A 908 -54.60 -13.61 14.99
CA LEU A 908 -55.49 -12.62 15.62
C LEU A 908 -55.27 -11.22 15.02
N ALA A 909 -54.05 -10.89 14.61
CA ALA A 909 -53.76 -9.66 13.86
C ALA A 909 -54.45 -9.64 12.49
N LYS A 910 -54.94 -8.46 12.08
CA LYS A 910 -55.54 -8.22 10.75
C LYS A 910 -54.83 -7.08 10.01
N PRO A 911 -54.24 -7.32 8.82
CA PRO A 911 -53.99 -8.64 8.21
C PRO A 911 -53.08 -9.52 9.08
N GLN A 912 -53.11 -10.84 8.86
CA GLN A 912 -52.38 -11.84 9.67
C GLN A 912 -50.95 -11.39 9.98
N GLY A 913 -50.59 -11.23 11.24
CA GLY A 913 -49.24 -10.80 11.65
C GLY A 913 -48.19 -11.85 11.31
N LEU A 914 -46.99 -11.42 10.94
CA LEU A 914 -45.86 -12.32 10.70
C LEU A 914 -44.59 -11.70 11.28
N SER A 915 -44.13 -12.23 12.40
CA SER A 915 -42.84 -11.88 13.00
C SER A 915 -41.77 -12.92 12.62
N ALA A 916 -40.51 -12.50 12.60
CA ALA A 916 -39.36 -13.35 12.33
C ALA A 916 -38.14 -12.89 13.13
N LEU A 917 -37.48 -13.83 13.78
CA LEU A 917 -36.25 -13.60 14.55
C LEU A 917 -35.14 -14.46 13.96
N ALA A 918 -34.03 -13.82 13.57
CA ALA A 918 -32.83 -14.50 13.08
C ALA A 918 -31.75 -14.51 14.15
N VAL A 919 -31.26 -15.69 14.51
CA VAL A 919 -30.25 -15.86 15.58
C VAL A 919 -28.96 -16.39 14.99
N ILE A 920 -27.84 -15.74 15.27
CA ILE A 920 -26.52 -16.27 14.99
C ILE A 920 -25.80 -16.69 16.27
N ASP A 921 -25.06 -17.80 16.21
CA ASP A 921 -24.28 -18.32 17.33
C ASP A 921 -22.92 -17.65 17.39
N ASP A 922 -22.79 -16.62 18.22
CA ASP A 922 -21.60 -15.81 18.43
C ASP A 922 -20.76 -16.23 19.65
N ARG A 923 -21.01 -17.42 20.21
CA ARG A 923 -20.19 -17.94 21.31
C ARG A 923 -18.78 -18.28 20.82
N ALA A 924 -17.78 -18.18 21.70
CA ALA A 924 -16.38 -18.35 21.34
C ALA A 924 -16.09 -19.67 20.61
N GLU A 925 -16.79 -20.76 20.97
CA GLU A 925 -16.62 -22.07 20.34
C GLU A 925 -17.19 -22.12 18.91
N ALA A 926 -18.25 -21.34 18.62
CA ALA A 926 -18.90 -21.30 17.32
C ALA A 926 -18.13 -20.44 16.30
N VAL A 927 -17.45 -19.40 16.80
CA VAL A 927 -16.62 -18.48 16.01
C VAL A 927 -15.17 -19.01 15.88
N ALA A 928 -14.75 -19.95 16.75
CA ALA A 928 -13.40 -20.52 16.74
C ALA A 928 -12.99 -21.07 15.38
N GLY A 929 -11.80 -20.67 14.92
CA GLY A 929 -11.19 -21.16 13.67
C GLY A 929 -11.76 -20.55 12.40
N ASP A 930 -12.65 -19.54 12.48
CA ASP A 930 -13.14 -18.75 11.36
C ASP A 930 -13.66 -19.58 10.16
N GLY A 931 -14.33 -20.70 10.45
CA GLY A 931 -14.74 -21.65 9.42
C GLY A 931 -15.76 -21.09 8.42
N ASP A 932 -15.67 -21.53 7.17
CA ASP A 932 -16.54 -21.08 6.07
C ASP A 932 -18.05 -21.17 6.39
N THR A 933 -18.45 -22.14 7.22
CA THR A 933 -19.84 -22.33 7.63
C THR A 933 -20.35 -21.18 8.51
N HIS A 934 -19.56 -20.72 9.48
CA HIS A 934 -19.96 -19.60 10.34
C HIS A 934 -20.01 -18.31 9.52
N ARG A 935 -19.01 -18.05 8.67
CA ARG A 935 -19.00 -16.93 7.72
C ARG A 935 -20.23 -16.86 6.82
N ARG A 936 -20.67 -17.99 6.27
CA ARG A 936 -21.90 -18.05 5.46
C ARG A 936 -23.15 -17.70 6.27
N ARG A 937 -23.26 -18.19 7.52
CA ARG A 937 -24.39 -17.86 8.40
C ARG A 937 -24.37 -16.40 8.84
N TRP A 938 -23.19 -15.83 9.08
CA TRP A 938 -23.05 -14.41 9.37
C TRP A 938 -23.52 -13.54 8.21
N LYS A 939 -23.09 -13.85 6.98
CA LYS A 939 -23.59 -13.14 5.79
C LYS A 939 -25.12 -13.29 5.64
N ALA A 940 -25.63 -14.50 5.83
CA ALA A 940 -27.07 -14.77 5.82
C ALA A 940 -27.83 -13.94 6.86
N TRP A 941 -27.28 -13.86 8.07
CA TRP A 941 -27.83 -13.10 9.18
C TRP A 941 -27.92 -11.62 8.82
N LEU A 942 -26.85 -11.01 8.30
CA LEU A 942 -26.85 -9.60 7.85
C LEU A 942 -27.91 -9.33 6.79
N CYS A 943 -27.96 -10.18 5.76
CA CYS A 943 -28.87 -9.96 4.65
C CYS A 943 -30.34 -10.25 5.02
N TRP A 944 -30.62 -11.16 5.95
CA TRP A 944 -31.94 -11.27 6.56
C TRP A 944 -32.30 -10.00 7.34
N GLY A 945 -31.37 -9.38 8.05
CA GLY A 945 -31.59 -8.09 8.72
C GLY A 945 -32.19 -7.03 7.80
N ASN A 946 -31.64 -6.92 6.58
CA ASN A 946 -32.11 -5.99 5.56
C ASN A 946 -33.58 -6.25 5.14
N VAL A 947 -34.04 -7.50 5.17
CA VAL A 947 -35.41 -7.89 4.79
C VAL A 947 -36.36 -7.86 5.98
N LEU A 948 -35.95 -8.45 7.11
CA LEU A 948 -36.79 -8.60 8.30
C LEU A 948 -37.20 -7.25 8.88
N GLN A 949 -36.38 -6.21 8.72
CA GLN A 949 -36.74 -4.88 9.22
C GLN A 949 -38.08 -4.35 8.67
N PHE A 950 -38.46 -4.78 7.47
CA PHE A 950 -39.71 -4.37 6.83
C PHE A 950 -40.94 -5.15 7.31
N LEU A 951 -40.80 -6.12 8.23
CA LEU A 951 -41.96 -6.71 8.91
C LEU A 951 -42.63 -5.71 9.84
N ASP A 952 -41.86 -4.80 10.46
CA ASP A 952 -42.35 -3.60 11.12
C ASP A 952 -41.36 -2.45 10.88
N PRO A 953 -41.47 -1.77 9.73
CA PRO A 953 -40.52 -0.72 9.37
C PRO A 953 -40.64 0.51 10.27
N THR A 954 -41.81 0.73 10.88
CA THR A 954 -42.09 1.89 11.73
C THR A 954 -41.78 1.66 13.21
N GLY A 955 -41.54 0.40 13.62
CA GLY A 955 -41.38 0.04 15.02
C GLY A 955 -42.61 0.42 15.87
N THR A 956 -43.81 0.19 15.32
CA THR A 956 -45.10 0.50 16.00
C THR A 956 -45.68 -0.70 16.73
N GLY A 957 -45.01 -1.86 16.71
CA GLY A 957 -45.41 -3.02 17.51
C GLY A 957 -46.48 -3.89 16.85
N ARG A 958 -46.49 -3.98 15.51
CA ARG A 958 -47.46 -4.85 14.80
C ARG A 958 -46.90 -6.22 14.42
N ALA A 959 -45.57 -6.32 14.39
CA ALA A 959 -44.79 -7.53 14.18
C ALA A 959 -43.35 -7.23 14.61
N ASP A 960 -42.53 -8.27 14.74
CA ASP A 960 -41.11 -8.13 15.06
C ASP A 960 -40.28 -8.76 13.95
N GLY A 961 -39.25 -8.03 13.51
CA GLY A 961 -38.30 -8.50 12.51
C GLY A 961 -36.90 -8.15 12.94
N LEU A 962 -36.22 -9.04 13.68
CA LEU A 962 -35.00 -8.70 14.41
C LEU A 962 -33.89 -9.73 14.24
N GLN A 963 -32.68 -9.22 14.35
CA GLN A 963 -31.44 -9.98 14.42
C GLN A 963 -31.02 -10.06 15.88
N LEU A 964 -30.72 -11.27 16.36
CA LEU A 964 -30.26 -11.52 17.72
C LEU A 964 -28.96 -12.32 17.69
N ALA A 965 -28.18 -12.17 18.76
CA ALA A 965 -26.97 -12.93 19.02
C ALA A 965 -27.23 -13.99 20.10
N ARG A 966 -26.62 -15.17 19.99
CA ARG A 966 -26.87 -16.29 20.91
C ARG A 966 -26.41 -16.00 22.33
N SER A 967 -25.31 -15.26 22.49
CA SER A 967 -24.72 -14.83 23.76
C SER A 967 -25.68 -13.99 24.61
N GLU A 968 -26.52 -13.18 23.99
CA GLU A 968 -27.45 -12.26 24.68
C GLU A 968 -28.84 -12.85 24.92
N LEU A 969 -29.12 -14.08 24.45
CA LEU A 969 -30.44 -14.67 24.63
C LEU A 969 -30.79 -14.97 26.09
N ASP A 970 -29.83 -14.99 27.02
CA ASP A 970 -30.11 -15.19 28.44
C ASP A 970 -30.80 -13.97 29.07
N SER A 971 -30.63 -12.79 28.47
CA SER A 971 -31.33 -11.55 28.84
C SER A 971 -32.54 -11.26 27.95
N PHE A 972 -32.95 -12.20 27.08
CA PHE A 972 -34.09 -12.06 26.17
C PHE A 972 -35.37 -12.68 26.74
N ASP A 973 -36.45 -11.89 26.79
CA ASP A 973 -37.80 -12.26 27.19
C ASP A 973 -38.74 -12.18 25.97
N ALA A 974 -39.21 -13.35 25.50
CA ALA A 974 -40.09 -13.40 24.35
C ALA A 974 -41.47 -12.75 24.59
N GLY A 975 -41.84 -12.47 25.84
CA GLY A 975 -43.07 -11.76 26.22
C GLY A 975 -43.09 -10.28 25.80
N LEU A 976 -41.94 -9.72 25.38
CA LEU A 976 -41.83 -8.37 24.81
C LEU A 976 -42.19 -8.31 23.32
N LEU A 977 -42.35 -9.46 22.65
CA LEU A 977 -42.68 -9.51 21.23
C LEU A 977 -44.13 -9.10 21.00
N ALA A 978 -44.39 -8.37 19.92
CA ALA A 978 -45.71 -7.91 19.48
C ALA A 978 -46.69 -9.08 19.32
N ALA A 979 -46.21 -10.23 18.83
CA ALA A 979 -47.04 -11.42 18.68
C ALA A 979 -47.50 -12.01 20.02
N THR A 980 -46.72 -11.83 21.09
CA THR A 980 -47.08 -12.34 22.42
C THR A 980 -47.80 -11.29 23.27
N ALA A 981 -47.44 -10.01 23.12
CA ALA A 981 -48.00 -8.86 23.81
C ALA A 981 -48.22 -9.07 25.33
N VAL A 982 -47.35 -9.85 25.99
CA VAL A 982 -47.49 -10.18 27.42
C VAL A 982 -46.97 -9.05 28.29
N ARG A 983 -45.88 -8.39 27.86
CA ARG A 983 -45.19 -7.33 28.61
C ARG A 983 -45.07 -6.01 27.85
N ALA A 984 -45.01 -6.05 26.53
CA ALA A 984 -44.93 -4.89 25.67
C ALA A 984 -45.56 -5.19 24.31
N ASP A 985 -45.93 -4.14 23.57
CA ASP A 985 -46.53 -4.27 22.24
C ASP A 985 -45.50 -4.55 21.13
N GLY A 986 -44.22 -4.78 21.45
CA GLY A 986 -43.17 -5.07 20.47
C GLY A 986 -41.76 -4.79 20.98
N LEU A 987 -40.77 -5.48 20.41
CA LEU A 987 -39.40 -5.42 20.93
C LEU A 987 -38.72 -4.06 20.67
N LEU A 988 -39.00 -3.43 19.53
CA LEU A 988 -38.49 -2.07 19.25
C LEU A 988 -39.13 -1.03 20.18
N THR A 989 -40.40 -1.20 20.54
CA THR A 989 -41.08 -0.36 21.54
C THR A 989 -40.45 -0.56 22.91
N ALA A 990 -40.24 -1.81 23.32
CA ALA A 990 -39.56 -2.15 24.57
C ALA A 990 -38.14 -1.56 24.64
N LEU A 991 -37.40 -1.54 23.53
CA LEU A 991 -36.08 -0.90 23.45
C LEU A 991 -36.12 0.62 23.57
N ARG A 992 -37.15 1.27 23.01
CA ARG A 992 -37.37 2.71 23.11
C ARG A 992 -37.74 3.13 24.53
N GLU A 993 -38.48 2.26 25.22
CA GLU A 993 -38.88 2.42 26.63
C GLU A 993 -37.84 1.89 27.62
N GLU A 994 -36.71 1.38 27.11
CA GLU A 994 -35.60 0.84 27.91
C GLU A 994 -36.01 -0.26 28.89
N LEU A 995 -37.00 -1.08 28.49
CA LEU A 995 -37.44 -2.22 29.28
C LEU A 995 -36.34 -3.29 29.37
N PRO A 996 -36.13 -3.91 30.55
CA PRO A 996 -35.23 -5.04 30.67
C PRO A 996 -35.83 -6.27 29.99
N GLY A 997 -34.97 -7.13 29.44
CA GLY A 997 -35.41 -8.37 28.77
C GLY A 997 -35.28 -8.35 27.25
N THR A 998 -34.67 -7.33 26.63
CA THR A 998 -34.67 -7.19 25.16
C THR A 998 -33.64 -8.06 24.45
N GLY A 999 -32.66 -8.64 25.16
CA GLY A 999 -31.55 -9.37 24.54
C GLY A 999 -30.66 -8.52 23.62
N LEU A 1000 -30.74 -7.19 23.73
CA LEU A 1000 -30.11 -6.21 22.85
C LEU A 1000 -29.47 -5.10 23.70
N VAL A 1001 -28.43 -5.50 24.45
CA VAL A 1001 -27.73 -4.64 25.42
C VAL A 1001 -26.47 -4.06 24.78
N LEU A 1002 -26.21 -2.77 25.00
CA LEU A 1002 -24.95 -2.13 24.60
C LEU A 1002 -23.85 -2.44 25.64
N PRO A 1003 -22.62 -2.82 25.23
CA PRO A 1003 -21.52 -3.11 26.17
C PRO A 1003 -21.17 -1.91 27.06
N GLU A 1004 -20.96 -2.13 28.36
CA GLU A 1004 -20.62 -1.08 29.34
C GLU A 1004 -19.29 -0.36 29.01
N GLN A 1005 -18.32 -1.02 28.37
CA GLN A 1005 -17.02 -0.43 28.01
C GLN A 1005 -17.08 0.63 26.90
N GLU A 1006 -18.23 0.81 26.23
CA GLU A 1006 -18.44 1.90 25.26
C GLU A 1006 -19.27 3.06 25.87
N ARG A 1007 -19.66 2.99 27.16
CA ARG A 1007 -20.25 4.11 27.91
C ARG A 1007 -19.19 4.99 28.60
N ASP A 1008 -17.97 4.50 28.81
CA ASP A 1008 -16.90 5.24 29.48
C ASP A 1008 -16.26 6.37 28.61
N ASP A 1009 -16.72 6.57 27.37
CA ASP A 1009 -16.44 7.78 26.60
C ASP A 1009 -17.35 8.97 27.02
N GLU A 1010 -18.25 8.81 28.00
CA GLU A 1010 -19.17 9.85 28.49
C GLU A 1010 -18.57 10.87 29.48
N ASP A 1011 -17.32 10.75 29.93
CA ASP A 1011 -16.64 11.86 30.64
C ASP A 1011 -15.98 12.84 29.65
N GLY A 1012 -16.84 13.54 28.92
CA GLY A 1012 -16.49 14.51 27.88
C GLY A 1012 -17.59 15.55 27.63
N ALA A 1013 -17.93 16.31 28.68
CA ALA A 1013 -18.75 17.54 28.72
C ALA A 1013 -20.28 17.42 28.50
N PRO A 1014 -21.12 17.78 29.49
CA PRO A 1014 -22.57 17.78 29.34
C PRO A 1014 -23.06 19.07 28.66
N GLU A 1015 -23.79 18.91 27.55
CA GLU A 1015 -24.59 19.96 26.93
C GLU A 1015 -26.01 19.91 27.53
N ALA A 1016 -26.34 20.86 28.41
CA ALA A 1016 -27.66 20.97 29.02
C ALA A 1016 -28.56 21.91 28.17
N ALA A 1017 -29.59 21.32 27.59
CA ALA A 1017 -30.66 22.01 26.86
C ALA A 1017 -31.44 23.00 27.74
N ALA A 1018 -31.63 24.21 27.22
CA ALA A 1018 -32.40 25.28 27.84
C ALA A 1018 -33.91 25.15 27.54
N ALA A 1019 -34.73 25.24 28.58
CA ALA A 1019 -36.15 25.58 28.49
C ALA A 1019 -36.48 26.73 29.47
N VAL A 1020 -36.78 27.88 28.87
CA VAL A 1020 -37.50 29.12 29.28
C VAL A 1020 -38.19 29.15 30.66
N VAL A 1021 -37.98 30.22 31.49
CA VAL A 1021 -38.94 31.26 31.98
C VAL A 1021 -38.17 32.44 32.69
N PRO A 1022 -38.77 33.58 33.14
CA PRO A 1022 -38.64 34.92 32.54
C PRO A 1022 -37.89 35.99 33.37
N SER A 1023 -37.61 37.11 32.69
CA SER A 1023 -37.34 38.49 33.16
C SER A 1023 -37.26 38.78 34.67
N ALA A 1024 -36.13 39.34 35.10
CA ALA A 1024 -36.07 40.33 36.16
C ALA A 1024 -35.09 41.45 35.77
N VAL A 1025 -35.63 42.66 35.68
CA VAL A 1025 -34.96 43.93 35.42
C VAL A 1025 -34.10 44.28 36.63
N SER A 1026 -32.85 44.68 36.42
CA SER A 1026 -32.17 45.60 37.33
C SER A 1026 -31.29 46.56 36.53
N GLU A 1027 -31.61 47.84 36.66
CA GLU A 1027 -30.91 48.97 36.07
C GLU A 1027 -29.62 49.25 36.85
N GLY A 1028 -28.52 49.36 36.10
CA GLY A 1028 -27.54 50.44 36.13
C GLY A 1028 -26.84 50.82 37.44
N VAL A 1029 -25.53 50.52 37.51
CA VAL A 1029 -24.47 51.50 37.79
C VAL A 1029 -23.24 51.10 36.96
N GLY A 1030 -22.64 52.05 36.24
CA GLY A 1030 -21.57 51.81 35.26
C GLY A 1030 -20.33 51.12 35.84
N GLU A 1031 -19.99 49.98 35.25
CA GLU A 1031 -18.80 49.19 35.54
C GLU A 1031 -18.02 49.01 34.24
N ARG A 1032 -16.68 49.15 34.29
CA ARG A 1032 -15.81 48.88 33.14
C ARG A 1032 -16.05 47.45 32.66
N VAL A 1033 -16.46 47.29 31.40
CA VAL A 1033 -16.68 45.97 30.80
C VAL A 1033 -15.31 45.29 30.65
N VAL A 1034 -15.08 44.23 31.43
CA VAL A 1034 -13.86 43.43 31.29
C VAL A 1034 -14.04 42.50 30.09
N PRO A 1035 -13.13 42.46 29.09
CA PRO A 1035 -13.23 41.57 27.94
C PRO A 1035 -13.34 40.10 28.36
N THR A 1036 -14.35 39.40 27.83
CA THR A 1036 -14.51 37.95 28.02
C THR A 1036 -13.31 37.18 27.43
N GLU A 1037 -13.10 35.93 27.86
CA GLU A 1037 -11.99 35.12 27.32
C GLU A 1037 -12.15 34.85 25.81
N LEU A 1038 -13.39 34.73 25.32
CA LEU A 1038 -13.69 34.57 23.91
C LEU A 1038 -13.39 35.85 23.12
N GLU A 1039 -13.75 37.03 23.65
CA GLU A 1039 -13.43 38.31 23.03
C GLU A 1039 -11.92 38.57 22.99
N ARG A 1040 -11.19 38.22 24.06
CA ARG A 1040 -9.72 38.27 24.07
C ARG A 1040 -9.11 37.37 23.01
N ALA A 1041 -9.58 36.11 22.90
CA ALA A 1041 -9.10 35.19 21.89
C ALA A 1041 -9.40 35.67 20.45
N ALA A 1042 -10.56 36.29 20.23
CA ALA A 1042 -10.94 36.85 18.93
C ALA A 1042 -10.09 38.08 18.56
N TRP A 1043 -9.90 39.02 19.49
CA TRP A 1043 -9.03 40.17 19.26
C TRP A 1043 -7.55 39.76 19.13
N ASP A 1044 -7.08 38.73 19.83
CA ASP A 1044 -5.72 38.18 19.68
C ASP A 1044 -5.47 37.60 18.29
N LEU A 1045 -6.49 37.08 17.60
CA LEU A 1045 -6.38 36.61 16.22
C LEU A 1045 -6.24 37.80 15.26
N VAL A 1046 -7.09 38.82 15.41
CA VAL A 1046 -7.04 40.05 14.61
C VAL A 1046 -5.71 40.80 14.80
N LEU A 1047 -5.25 40.94 16.04
CA LEU A 1047 -3.97 41.57 16.36
C LEU A 1047 -2.77 40.77 15.80
N ARG A 1048 -2.84 39.44 15.76
CA ARG A 1048 -1.81 38.62 15.09
C ARG A 1048 -1.80 38.83 13.58
N GLU A 1049 -2.97 38.95 12.94
CA GLU A 1049 -3.07 39.24 11.51
C GLU A 1049 -2.52 40.64 11.18
N LEU A 1050 -2.87 41.65 11.97
CA LEU A 1050 -2.31 43.00 11.84
C LEU A 1050 -0.80 43.04 12.10
N SER A 1051 -0.24 42.20 12.98
CA SER A 1051 1.20 42.21 13.29
C SER A 1051 2.12 41.77 12.14
N TYR A 1052 1.58 41.10 11.11
CA TYR A 1052 2.37 40.61 9.97
C TYR A 1052 2.50 41.64 8.84
N VAL A 1053 1.53 42.55 8.66
CA VAL A 1053 1.46 43.48 7.50
C VAL A 1053 0.78 44.83 7.80
N GLY A 1054 0.28 45.09 9.02
CA GLY A 1054 -0.59 46.23 9.33
C GLY A 1054 0.11 47.56 9.66
N ASP A 1055 -0.63 48.66 9.50
CA ASP A 1055 -0.19 50.00 9.91
C ASP A 1055 -0.22 50.16 11.45
N PRO A 1056 0.85 50.70 12.08
CA PRO A 1056 0.92 50.86 13.53
C PRO A 1056 -0.26 51.63 14.16
N ALA A 1057 -0.83 52.62 13.47
CA ALA A 1057 -1.96 53.39 13.98
C ALA A 1057 -3.25 52.57 14.01
N ILE A 1058 -3.41 51.61 13.09
CA ILE A 1058 -4.54 50.67 13.07
C ILE A 1058 -4.37 49.60 14.13
N GLU A 1059 -3.15 49.10 14.32
CA GLU A 1059 -2.82 48.15 15.39
C GLU A 1059 -3.05 48.77 16.78
N ASP A 1060 -2.68 50.04 16.97
CA ASP A 1060 -2.90 50.76 18.23
C ASP A 1060 -4.40 50.99 18.50
N LEU A 1061 -5.19 51.34 17.48
CA LEU A 1061 -6.65 51.47 17.61
C LEU A 1061 -7.31 50.11 17.92
N ALA A 1062 -6.86 49.03 17.28
CA ALA A 1062 -7.35 47.67 17.55
C ALA A 1062 -7.04 47.21 18.98
N LYS A 1063 -5.82 47.49 19.49
CA LYS A 1063 -5.45 47.23 20.90
C LYS A 1063 -6.32 48.00 21.86
N ALA A 1064 -6.56 49.29 21.59
CA ALA A 1064 -7.42 50.14 22.42
C ALA A 1064 -8.86 49.59 22.48
N LEU A 1065 -9.45 49.20 21.35
CA LEU A 1065 -10.78 48.59 21.30
C LEU A 1065 -10.84 47.23 22.01
N ALA A 1066 -9.78 46.42 21.90
CA ALA A 1066 -9.67 45.15 22.61
C ALA A 1066 -9.59 45.33 24.15
N GLU A 1067 -8.91 46.38 24.61
CA GLU A 1067 -8.81 46.74 26.03
C GLU A 1067 -10.09 47.39 26.59
N HIS A 1068 -10.86 48.10 25.75
CA HIS A 1068 -12.11 48.75 26.14
C HIS A 1068 -13.16 47.74 26.63
N GLY A 1069 -13.23 46.56 26.00
CA GLY A 1069 -14.23 45.53 26.26
C GLY A 1069 -15.63 45.90 25.76
N GLY A 1070 -16.46 44.88 25.46
CA GLY A 1070 -17.81 45.09 24.90
C GLY A 1070 -17.85 45.41 23.40
N VAL A 1071 -16.72 45.31 22.70
CA VAL A 1071 -16.62 45.50 21.24
C VAL A 1071 -16.27 44.17 20.58
N ARG A 1072 -17.10 43.72 19.64
CA ARG A 1072 -16.81 42.52 18.83
C ARG A 1072 -15.55 42.74 17.99
N ALA A 1073 -14.68 41.73 17.90
CA ALA A 1073 -13.49 41.79 17.07
C ALA A 1073 -13.83 42.11 15.61
N ALA A 1074 -13.07 43.03 15.02
CA ALA A 1074 -13.18 43.41 13.62
C ALA A 1074 -12.66 42.30 12.70
N GLU A 1075 -13.07 42.33 11.43
CA GLU A 1075 -12.47 41.51 10.38
C GLU A 1075 -11.34 42.31 9.71
N ALA A 1076 -10.12 41.76 9.67
CA ALA A 1076 -8.97 42.41 9.06
C ALA A 1076 -8.96 42.20 7.55
N GLY A 1077 -8.66 43.25 6.78
CA GLY A 1077 -8.47 43.17 5.32
C GLY A 1077 -9.73 42.77 4.53
N TRP A 1078 -10.88 43.35 4.87
CA TRP A 1078 -12.18 43.01 4.28
C TRP A 1078 -12.39 43.61 2.88
N ASP A 1079 -12.60 42.75 1.87
CA ASP A 1079 -12.90 43.17 0.50
C ASP A 1079 -14.40 43.49 0.32
N ALA A 1080 -14.75 44.78 0.34
CA ALA A 1080 -16.13 45.23 0.14
C ALA A 1080 -16.51 45.33 -1.36
N PRO A 1081 -17.62 44.71 -1.83
CA PRO A 1081 -18.07 44.83 -3.22
C PRO A 1081 -18.30 46.28 -3.65
N GLY A 1082 -17.64 46.70 -4.72
CA GLY A 1082 -17.72 48.08 -5.23
C GLY A 1082 -16.70 49.05 -4.62
N VAL A 1083 -15.86 48.59 -3.69
CA VAL A 1083 -14.71 49.33 -3.14
C VAL A 1083 -13.43 48.76 -3.76
N SER A 1084 -12.55 49.64 -4.23
CA SER A 1084 -11.38 49.23 -5.04
C SER A 1084 -10.19 48.69 -4.25
N ARG A 1085 -10.19 48.82 -2.92
CA ARG A 1085 -9.12 48.38 -1.99
C ARG A 1085 -9.76 47.82 -0.71
N PRO A 1086 -9.13 46.84 -0.03
CA PRO A 1086 -9.67 46.26 1.20
C PRO A 1086 -9.84 47.31 2.31
N LEU A 1087 -10.74 47.03 3.23
CA LEU A 1087 -10.93 47.78 4.47
C LEU A 1087 -10.07 47.13 5.56
N GLU A 1088 -9.16 47.88 6.16
CA GLU A 1088 -8.14 47.35 7.07
C GLU A 1088 -8.73 46.73 8.34
N LEU A 1089 -9.75 47.37 8.93
CA LEU A 1089 -10.61 46.78 9.96
C LEU A 1089 -12.07 47.02 9.60
N ALA A 1090 -12.89 45.98 9.51
CA ALA A 1090 -14.29 46.10 9.17
C ALA A 1090 -15.23 45.42 10.15
N TRP A 1091 -16.40 46.02 10.35
CA TRP A 1091 -17.56 45.39 10.96
C TRP A 1091 -18.69 45.31 9.93
N PRO A 1092 -18.75 44.26 9.10
CA PRO A 1092 -19.67 44.16 7.97
C PRO A 1092 -21.14 44.34 8.36
N ASP A 1093 -21.54 43.78 9.50
CA ASP A 1093 -22.89 43.86 10.05
C ASP A 1093 -23.33 45.30 10.35
N ARG A 1094 -22.38 46.21 10.61
CA ARG A 1094 -22.62 47.62 10.96
C ARG A 1094 -22.22 48.59 9.86
N ARG A 1095 -21.57 48.11 8.79
CA ARG A 1095 -20.95 48.90 7.73
C ARG A 1095 -20.06 50.03 8.26
N ILE A 1096 -19.28 49.74 9.30
CA ILE A 1096 -18.25 50.64 9.82
C ILE A 1096 -16.89 50.03 9.51
N ALA A 1097 -15.94 50.85 9.09
CA ALA A 1097 -14.58 50.38 8.85
C ALA A 1097 -13.51 51.45 9.13
N VAL A 1098 -12.30 50.96 9.35
CA VAL A 1098 -11.06 51.73 9.43
C VAL A 1098 -10.23 51.39 8.19
N VAL A 1099 -9.66 52.42 7.56
CA VAL A 1099 -8.76 52.32 6.40
C VAL A 1099 -7.46 53.07 6.69
N LEU A 1100 -6.45 52.86 5.86
CA LEU A 1100 -5.16 53.56 5.98
C LEU A 1100 -5.33 55.09 5.88
N ASP A 1101 -4.45 55.85 6.54
CA ASP A 1101 -4.45 57.32 6.46
C ASP A 1101 -4.28 57.83 5.03
N GLU A 1102 -3.50 57.13 4.20
CA GLU A 1102 -3.31 57.46 2.78
C GLU A 1102 -4.55 57.20 1.93
N ASP A 1103 -5.32 56.16 2.25
CA ASP A 1103 -6.58 55.84 1.57
C ASP A 1103 -7.70 56.80 1.99
N ALA A 1104 -7.71 57.24 3.25
CA ALA A 1104 -8.65 58.25 3.74
C ALA A 1104 -8.43 59.63 3.07
N ALA A 1105 -7.26 59.89 2.50
CA ALA A 1105 -6.95 61.09 1.74
C ALA A 1105 -7.32 61.00 0.25
N ASP A 1106 -7.73 59.83 -0.25
CA ASP A 1106 -8.19 59.61 -1.63
C ASP A 1106 -9.72 59.80 -1.71
N ASP A 1107 -10.14 61.00 -2.13
CA ASP A 1107 -11.55 61.38 -2.27
C ASP A 1107 -12.35 60.39 -3.15
N ALA A 1108 -11.72 59.80 -4.16
CA ALA A 1108 -12.39 58.86 -5.07
C ALA A 1108 -12.61 57.50 -4.42
N TYR A 1109 -11.65 57.04 -3.61
CA TYR A 1109 -11.79 55.82 -2.81
C TYR A 1109 -12.83 56.02 -1.70
N MET A 1110 -12.77 57.13 -0.96
CA MET A 1110 -13.75 57.44 0.09
C MET A 1110 -15.16 57.60 -0.47
N ALA A 1111 -15.33 58.17 -1.67
CA ALA A 1111 -16.62 58.21 -2.35
C ALA A 1111 -17.15 56.81 -2.72
N GLN A 1112 -16.28 55.86 -3.09
CA GLN A 1112 -16.67 54.46 -3.33
C GLN A 1112 -17.15 53.79 -2.04
N CYS A 1113 -16.42 53.97 -0.94
CA CYS A 1113 -16.81 53.45 0.37
C CYS A 1113 -18.18 53.98 0.80
N VAL A 1114 -18.42 55.29 0.67
CA VAL A 1114 -19.71 55.92 1.00
C VAL A 1114 -20.81 55.46 0.05
N ALA A 1115 -20.55 55.35 -1.25
CA ALA A 1115 -21.52 54.83 -2.23
C ALA A 1115 -21.87 53.36 -1.96
N ALA A 1116 -20.91 52.57 -1.47
CA ALA A 1116 -21.10 51.22 -0.98
C ALA A 1116 -21.71 51.17 0.43
N GLY A 1117 -22.13 52.31 1.00
CA GLY A 1117 -22.84 52.41 2.28
C GLY A 1117 -21.98 52.21 3.51
N TRP A 1118 -20.65 52.36 3.40
CA TRP A 1118 -19.73 52.23 4.51
C TRP A 1118 -19.45 53.58 5.18
N HIS A 1119 -19.48 53.59 6.51
CA HIS A 1119 -18.94 54.67 7.31
C HIS A 1119 -17.47 54.39 7.61
N VAL A 1120 -16.60 55.02 6.83
CA VAL A 1120 -15.15 54.79 6.84
C VAL A 1120 -14.44 56.04 7.33
N ARG A 1121 -13.45 55.87 8.21
CA ARG A 1121 -12.49 56.92 8.56
C ARG A 1121 -11.11 56.30 8.76
N ALA A 1122 -10.08 57.13 8.64
CA ALA A 1122 -8.72 56.83 9.07
C ALA A 1122 -8.65 56.53 10.58
N PRO A 1123 -7.65 55.77 11.08
CA PRO A 1123 -7.51 55.41 12.49
C PRO A 1123 -7.49 56.65 13.41
N GLY A 1124 -6.77 57.72 13.03
CA GLY A 1124 -6.68 58.94 13.83
C GLY A 1124 -7.93 59.82 13.85
N ALA A 1125 -8.92 59.53 12.99
CA ALA A 1125 -10.20 60.24 12.91
C ALA A 1125 -11.34 59.53 13.67
N TRP A 1126 -11.04 58.41 14.32
CA TRP A 1126 -11.93 57.71 15.23
C TRP A 1126 -11.60 58.07 16.68
N ASP A 1127 -12.58 58.55 17.45
CA ASP A 1127 -12.51 58.49 18.91
C ASP A 1127 -12.86 57.06 19.36
N GLU A 1128 -12.00 56.45 20.17
CA GLU A 1128 -12.15 55.06 20.64
C GLU A 1128 -13.52 54.81 21.30
N LYS A 1129 -14.02 55.77 22.09
CA LYS A 1129 -15.30 55.64 22.80
C LYS A 1129 -16.48 55.88 21.87
N GLU A 1130 -16.35 56.79 20.91
CA GLU A 1130 -17.34 56.98 19.83
C GLU A 1130 -17.47 55.70 19.00
N LEU A 1131 -16.35 55.12 18.57
CA LEU A 1131 -16.34 53.91 17.76
C LEU A 1131 -16.88 52.70 18.53
N ALA A 1132 -16.46 52.51 19.78
CA ALA A 1132 -17.01 51.46 20.65
C ALA A 1132 -18.54 51.62 20.83
N ALA A 1133 -19.03 52.84 21.07
CA ALA A 1133 -20.46 53.10 21.23
C ALA A 1133 -21.26 52.87 19.93
N LEU A 1134 -20.71 53.22 18.76
CA LEU A 1134 -21.33 52.96 17.46
C LEU A 1134 -21.45 51.46 17.17
N LEU A 1135 -20.48 50.67 17.64
CA LEU A 1135 -20.46 49.22 17.47
C LEU A 1135 -21.37 48.49 18.48
N ASP A 1136 -21.53 49.04 19.69
CA ASP A 1136 -22.36 48.49 20.76
C ASP A 1136 -23.87 48.84 20.63
N GLY A 1137 -24.20 49.89 19.87
CA GLY A 1137 -25.57 50.42 19.73
C GLY A 1137 -26.65 49.37 19.39
N ARG A 1138 -27.54 49.09 20.37
CA ARG A 1138 -28.88 48.53 20.18
C ARG A 1138 -29.73 49.57 19.44
N ARG A 1139 -30.49 49.14 18.41
CA ARG A 1139 -31.44 49.98 17.68
C ARG A 1139 -32.41 50.70 18.64
N GLU A 1140 -32.28 52.02 18.78
CA GLU A 1140 -33.42 52.89 19.07
C GLU A 1140 -33.95 53.43 17.74
N SER A 1141 -35.16 53.00 17.38
CA SER A 1141 -35.94 53.56 16.29
C SER A 1141 -36.68 54.80 16.78
N ALA A 1142 -36.49 55.95 16.14
CA ALA A 1142 -37.41 57.08 16.23
C ALA A 1142 -37.79 57.57 14.82
N SER A 1143 -39.10 57.48 14.59
CA SER A 1143 -39.96 58.02 13.54
C SER A 1143 -39.72 59.49 13.15
N GLY A 1144 -40.04 59.81 11.88
CA GLY A 1144 -40.83 61.00 11.53
C GLY A 1144 -40.22 61.93 10.48
N GLU A 1145 -40.87 61.98 9.31
CA GLU A 1145 -41.05 63.15 8.41
C GLU A 1145 -39.78 63.78 7.81
N GLY A 1146 -39.65 64.13 6.53
CA GLY A 1146 -40.54 64.33 5.38
C GLY A 1146 -39.77 65.24 4.40
N GLU A 1147 -40.09 65.13 3.11
CA GLU A 1147 -39.77 66.08 2.02
C GLU A 1147 -38.35 66.15 1.41
N GLY A 1148 -38.29 65.86 0.11
CA GLY A 1148 -37.87 66.87 -0.87
C GLY A 1148 -36.59 66.61 -1.70
N GLY A 1149 -36.77 66.25 -2.97
CA GLY A 1149 -36.10 66.93 -4.09
C GLY A 1149 -34.77 66.38 -4.65
N ASP A 1150 -34.80 66.08 -5.95
CA ASP A 1150 -33.73 66.24 -6.96
C ASP A 1150 -32.31 65.71 -6.66
N ARG A 1151 -32.00 64.50 -7.18
CA ARG A 1151 -31.10 64.26 -8.34
C ARG A 1151 -30.69 62.80 -8.45
#